data_AF-A0A840MEB8-F1
#
_entry.id   AF-A0A840MEB8-F1
#
_cell.length_a   1.000
_cell.length_b   1.000
_cell.length_c   1.000
_cell.angle_alpha   90.00
_cell.angle_beta   90.00
_cell.angle_gamma   90.00
#
_symmetry.space_group_name_H-M   'P 1'
#
loop_
_entity.id
_entity.type
_entity.pdbx_description
1 polymer ?
#
loop_
_entity_poly.entity_id
_entity_poly.type
_entity_poly.pdbx_seq_one_letter_code
_entity_poly.pdbx_strand_id
1 'polypeptide(L)'
;MVSVRLWWVGVLLGLAGCGGGGGSGAGDNAVLHGELQGTAATGDAIAQAALVLKDAKGQERHAVTDDQGQYRISVEGLTAPLMLEVVTGAGERLHSLALADEAGGPININQVTELIARRALGAEPGAVFQQAGHRSLVADTLRSAEQGVMRALREAGALPDQFETSFRQAVMQIGDELDRSLDTLGDLKEAEVSGGILNFKLLNIRPAFLQGEIKQARYDGQADDLLTAGLGKTGLAAPSAPLFADPAQPTAAELRRNAIWSNYRAVLDISTAGGYGRLWGPNIDTQGANTLGEGKIAGTEYLAFAGDRSGKENVVLMVQVPDSFKLDKPCIVTAASSGSRGIYGAIGSAGEWGLKHGCAVAYTDKGSGASVHDLVSDTVMLLDGTRQVAEPAGKLAHFRARLSDQVLQQYNAGFPNRVAVKHAHSQQNPEKDWGRNTLDSVRFAYYVLNQQFGSDAGKGRRYRDAVKPARTIVIASSISNGGGAALAAAEQDSAGLISGVAVSEPNVEVSGIEGVTIRQGDVVFEQVGKPLLDYISYANLYQPCAALSPALAGAPSNVVDPVRGAVRCARLASLGLLAGDTTLSQANAALAKLRAYGWNADSDIAQPFQYVFAATQGIAMAYANAYGRFSVADNLCQFGYAVTNNLGLVIPTTPLGLAPLYATLNGIPPSSGISMVYGSTGLTTIREDLATNAQGQRDYNLDGALCLRRLVTGIDPVTQQALTGNEQAQSSRIQSGLKQVLRSANLRGKPALIVTGRADALLAINHTSRAYVLANHLKEGGNSRLRYIEITHGQHFDAFLGLAGFGTRFTPVHYYFDQAMDHMYVHLSQGRGLPPSQVVRATPRANQADELTIANLPAISTSPVAADQIQVVNKQLVVPQ
;
A
#
# COMPACT_ATOMS: atom_id res chain seq x y z
N MET A 1 64.11 -3.15 -3.55
CA MET A 1 64.43 -4.55 -3.25
C MET A 1 63.13 -5.33 -3.08
N VAL A 2 63.17 -6.62 -3.41
CA VAL A 2 62.04 -7.55 -3.65
C VAL A 2 61.29 -7.99 -2.39
N SER A 3 59.95 -8.04 -2.43
CA SER A 3 59.10 -9.24 -2.17
C SER A 3 57.59 -8.89 -2.07
N VAL A 4 56.62 -9.45 -2.84
CA VAL A 4 56.15 -10.87 -2.97
C VAL A 4 55.27 -11.26 -1.75
N ARG A 5 54.06 -11.85 -1.81
CA ARG A 5 53.05 -12.33 -2.81
C ARG A 5 51.65 -12.36 -2.08
N LEU A 6 50.46 -12.70 -2.61
CA LEU A 6 50.03 -13.30 -3.89
C LEU A 6 48.76 -12.62 -4.50
N TRP A 7 47.65 -13.34 -4.76
CA TRP A 7 46.68 -13.12 -5.86
C TRP A 7 45.20 -13.43 -5.49
N TRP A 8 44.12 -13.08 -6.24
CA TRP A 8 43.86 -12.16 -7.40
C TRP A 8 42.33 -11.82 -7.47
N VAL A 9 41.91 -11.01 -8.46
CA VAL A 9 40.49 -10.73 -8.84
C VAL A 9 40.35 -10.74 -10.37
N GLY A 10 39.21 -11.24 -10.90
CA GLY A 10 38.87 -11.20 -12.33
C GLY A 10 37.77 -10.18 -12.64
N VAL A 11 38.08 -9.20 -13.50
CA VAL A 11 37.15 -8.22 -14.07
C VAL A 11 37.12 -8.41 -15.58
N LEU A 12 35.96 -8.23 -16.23
CA LEU A 12 35.90 -7.83 -17.63
C LEU A 12 34.62 -7.04 -17.94
N LEU A 13 34.80 -5.79 -18.34
CA LEU A 13 33.82 -4.93 -18.99
C LEU A 13 34.10 -4.95 -20.50
N GLY A 14 33.05 -4.98 -21.32
CA GLY A 14 33.14 -4.84 -22.77
C GLY A 14 31.96 -4.05 -23.31
N LEU A 15 32.20 -2.82 -23.75
CA LEU A 15 31.20 -1.92 -24.33
C LEU A 15 30.97 -2.22 -25.82
N ALA A 16 29.72 -2.10 -26.26
CA ALA A 16 29.35 -2.14 -27.67
C ALA A 16 29.45 -0.75 -28.33
N GLY A 17 29.73 -0.69 -29.64
CA GLY A 17 29.68 0.55 -30.41
C GLY A 17 29.94 0.38 -31.91
N CYS A 18 28.94 0.77 -32.72
CA CYS A 18 28.92 0.85 -34.19
C CYS A 18 29.08 -0.48 -34.99
N GLY A 19 28.43 -0.69 -36.14
CA GLY A 19 27.39 0.11 -36.80
C GLY A 19 27.38 -0.06 -38.33
N GLY A 20 26.26 -0.54 -38.89
CA GLY A 20 25.90 -0.41 -40.32
C GLY A 20 26.44 -1.45 -41.31
N GLY A 21 25.55 -1.96 -42.18
CA GLY A 21 25.90 -2.80 -43.34
C GLY A 21 24.87 -3.90 -43.60
N GLY A 22 23.94 -3.68 -44.54
CA GLY A 22 22.91 -4.66 -44.88
C GLY A 22 23.42 -5.79 -45.80
N GLY A 23 22.82 -6.97 -45.70
CA GLY A 23 23.09 -8.09 -46.61
C GLY A 23 22.46 -9.42 -46.20
N SER A 24 21.51 -9.89 -47.03
CA SER A 24 21.08 -11.29 -47.24
C SER A 24 20.71 -12.18 -46.05
N GLY A 25 19.45 -12.64 -46.07
CA GLY A 25 18.85 -13.49 -45.04
C GLY A 25 19.58 -14.80 -44.70
N ALA A 26 19.60 -15.07 -43.40
CA ALA A 26 19.83 -16.36 -42.78
C ALA A 26 18.86 -16.45 -41.57
N GLY A 27 17.98 -17.45 -41.45
CA GLY A 27 17.68 -18.46 -42.46
C GLY A 27 16.35 -19.17 -42.20
N ASP A 28 15.42 -19.05 -43.14
CA ASP A 28 14.29 -19.97 -43.23
C ASP A 28 14.86 -21.37 -43.55
N ASN A 29 14.52 -22.40 -42.77
CA ASN A 29 15.04 -23.78 -42.83
C ASN A 29 16.40 -24.08 -42.16
N ALA A 30 16.83 -23.32 -41.15
CA ALA A 30 17.94 -23.73 -40.29
C ALA A 30 17.58 -24.95 -39.39
N VAL A 31 18.55 -25.85 -39.16
CA VAL A 31 18.44 -26.95 -38.19
C VAL A 31 18.78 -26.43 -36.79
N LEU A 32 17.99 -26.82 -35.80
CA LEU A 32 18.05 -26.34 -34.42
C LEU A 32 18.68 -27.37 -33.48
N HIS A 33 19.23 -26.85 -32.37
CA HIS A 33 19.87 -27.61 -31.31
C HIS A 33 19.37 -27.14 -29.95
N GLY A 34 19.30 -28.05 -28.96
CA GLY A 34 18.92 -27.73 -27.58
C GLY A 34 17.42 -27.79 -27.26
N GLU A 35 16.95 -26.88 -26.41
CA GLU A 35 15.58 -26.81 -25.91
C GLU A 35 14.95 -25.43 -26.15
N LEU A 36 13.68 -25.43 -26.52
CA LEU A 36 12.80 -24.26 -26.45
C LEU A 36 12.04 -24.28 -25.12
N GLN A 37 11.82 -23.11 -24.53
CA GLN A 37 11.09 -22.94 -23.26
C GLN A 37 10.08 -21.80 -23.35
N GLY A 38 9.08 -21.79 -22.48
CA GLY A 38 8.10 -20.69 -22.44
C GLY A 38 7.02 -20.90 -21.39
N THR A 39 6.03 -20.03 -21.39
CA THR A 39 4.85 -20.12 -20.52
C THR A 39 3.56 -20.03 -21.34
N ALA A 40 2.61 -20.91 -21.04
CA ALA A 40 1.28 -20.97 -21.64
C ALA A 40 0.25 -20.41 -20.64
N ALA A 41 -0.40 -19.30 -20.98
CA ALA A 41 -1.34 -18.60 -20.08
C ALA A 41 -2.40 -17.79 -20.86
N THR A 42 -3.57 -17.59 -20.27
CA THR A 42 -4.58 -16.62 -20.75
C THR A 42 -4.89 -15.52 -19.72
N GLY A 43 -4.05 -15.41 -18.68
CA GLY A 43 -4.28 -14.65 -17.44
C GLY A 43 -4.44 -15.57 -16.22
N ASP A 44 -5.00 -16.77 -16.44
CA ASP A 44 -4.76 -17.94 -15.60
C ASP A 44 -3.78 -18.88 -16.33
N ALA A 45 -3.01 -19.67 -15.57
CA ALA A 45 -2.05 -20.64 -16.12
C ALA A 45 -2.75 -21.75 -16.92
N ILE A 46 -2.27 -22.06 -18.13
CA ILE A 46 -2.72 -23.23 -18.89
C ILE A 46 -1.96 -24.45 -18.35
N ALA A 47 -2.35 -24.89 -17.15
CA ALA A 47 -1.67 -25.94 -16.39
C ALA A 47 -2.00 -27.36 -16.89
N GLN A 48 -1.02 -28.27 -16.79
CA GLN A 48 -1.17 -29.71 -17.09
C GLN A 48 -1.75 -30.00 -18.49
N ALA A 49 -1.43 -29.14 -19.46
CA ALA A 49 -1.97 -29.18 -20.81
C ALA A 49 -0.99 -29.80 -21.81
N ALA A 50 -1.54 -30.54 -22.78
CA ALA A 50 -0.75 -31.09 -23.88
C ALA A 50 -0.27 -29.97 -24.82
N LEU A 51 1.03 -29.94 -25.08
CA LEU A 51 1.69 -29.04 -26.00
C LEU A 51 2.30 -29.84 -27.16
N VAL A 52 2.06 -29.40 -28.39
CA VAL A 52 2.63 -29.97 -29.61
C VAL A 52 3.44 -28.90 -30.32
N LEU A 53 4.68 -29.21 -30.68
CA LEU A 53 5.55 -28.36 -31.48
C LEU A 53 5.80 -29.05 -32.82
N LYS A 54 5.63 -28.30 -33.92
CA LYS A 54 5.78 -28.77 -35.30
C LYS A 54 6.81 -27.94 -36.06
N ASP A 55 7.73 -28.62 -36.74
CA ASP A 55 8.77 -27.98 -37.55
C ASP A 55 8.34 -27.76 -39.02
N ALA A 56 9.15 -27.05 -39.80
CA ALA A 56 8.86 -26.74 -41.21
C ALA A 56 8.80 -27.98 -42.14
N LYS A 57 9.31 -29.14 -41.69
CA LYS A 57 9.25 -30.43 -42.38
C LYS A 57 8.07 -31.29 -41.89
N GLY A 58 7.29 -30.81 -40.92
CA GLY A 58 6.17 -31.53 -40.31
C GLY A 58 6.58 -32.55 -39.24
N GLN A 59 7.83 -32.51 -38.74
CA GLN A 59 8.20 -33.29 -37.57
C GLN A 59 7.55 -32.70 -36.32
N GLU A 60 6.99 -33.56 -35.47
CA GLU A 60 6.39 -33.17 -34.20
C GLU A 60 7.30 -33.51 -33.00
N ARG A 61 7.11 -32.74 -31.93
CA ARG A 61 7.56 -33.02 -30.56
C ARG A 61 6.39 -32.71 -29.62
N HIS A 62 6.35 -33.39 -28.47
CA HIS A 62 5.31 -33.21 -27.47
C HIS A 62 5.91 -32.85 -26.11
N ALA A 63 5.20 -32.02 -25.36
CA ALA A 63 5.48 -31.71 -23.96
C ALA A 63 4.15 -31.57 -23.19
N VAL A 64 4.24 -31.40 -21.88
CA VAL A 64 3.12 -31.04 -21.01
C VAL A 64 3.53 -29.81 -20.21
N THR A 65 2.62 -28.85 -20.04
CA THR A 65 2.85 -27.67 -19.19
C THR A 65 2.74 -28.03 -17.71
N ASP A 66 3.55 -27.40 -16.86
CA ASP A 66 3.46 -27.59 -15.40
C ASP A 66 2.27 -26.83 -14.77
N ASP A 67 2.16 -26.87 -13.43
CA ASP A 67 1.10 -26.18 -12.68
C ASP A 67 1.14 -24.65 -12.81
N GLN A 68 2.21 -24.07 -13.36
CA GLN A 68 2.38 -22.64 -13.64
C GLN A 68 2.35 -22.36 -15.15
N GLY A 69 1.93 -23.32 -15.97
CA GLY A 69 1.89 -23.20 -17.42
C GLY A 69 3.27 -23.20 -18.09
N GLN A 70 4.36 -23.41 -17.36
CA GLN A 70 5.71 -23.42 -17.95
C GLN A 70 5.98 -24.73 -18.68
N TYR A 71 6.80 -24.68 -19.72
CA TYR A 71 7.21 -25.87 -20.47
C TYR A 71 8.65 -25.77 -20.96
N ARG A 72 9.22 -26.95 -21.24
CA ARG A 72 10.48 -27.16 -21.97
C ARG A 72 10.24 -28.24 -23.02
N ILE A 73 10.80 -28.05 -24.21
CA ILE A 73 10.65 -29.01 -25.32
C ILE A 73 11.92 -29.02 -26.17
N SER A 74 12.45 -30.21 -26.43
CA SER A 74 13.67 -30.33 -27.24
C SER A 74 13.39 -29.96 -28.70
N VAL A 75 14.25 -29.10 -29.26
CA VAL A 75 14.24 -28.71 -30.68
C VAL A 75 15.37 -29.38 -31.47
N GLU A 76 16.07 -30.34 -30.85
CA GLU A 76 17.21 -31.04 -31.44
C GLU A 76 16.83 -31.72 -32.77
N GLY A 77 17.51 -31.31 -33.84
CA GLY A 77 17.32 -31.82 -35.20
C GLY A 77 16.07 -31.27 -35.93
N LEU A 78 15.29 -30.38 -35.32
CA LEU A 78 14.14 -29.74 -35.97
C LEU A 78 14.56 -28.61 -36.91
N THR A 79 13.68 -28.28 -37.86
CA THR A 79 13.90 -27.26 -38.89
C THR A 79 12.95 -26.07 -38.72
N ALA A 80 13.50 -24.87 -38.49
CA ALA A 80 12.71 -23.64 -38.37
C ALA A 80 12.09 -23.21 -39.72
N PRO A 81 10.97 -22.45 -39.74
CA PRO A 81 10.20 -21.96 -38.60
C PRO A 81 9.43 -23.07 -37.87
N LEU A 82 9.27 -22.90 -36.56
CA LEU A 82 8.48 -23.77 -35.71
C LEU A 82 7.09 -23.15 -35.45
N MET A 83 6.09 -24.00 -35.30
CA MET A 83 4.77 -23.62 -34.81
C MET A 83 4.41 -24.49 -33.60
N LEU A 84 3.83 -23.87 -32.58
CA LEU A 84 3.41 -24.52 -31.35
C LEU A 84 1.89 -24.47 -31.23
N GLU A 85 1.29 -25.49 -30.65
CA GLU A 85 -0.12 -25.59 -30.27
C GLU A 85 -0.21 -26.05 -28.81
N VAL A 86 -1.04 -25.37 -28.01
CA VAL A 86 -1.49 -25.86 -26.69
C VAL A 86 -3.01 -25.93 -26.68
N VAL A 87 -3.56 -26.96 -26.03
CA VAL A 87 -5.02 -27.11 -25.84
C VAL A 87 -5.37 -26.78 -24.39
N THR A 88 -6.21 -25.77 -24.18
CA THR A 88 -6.64 -25.39 -22.82
C THR A 88 -7.59 -26.45 -22.23
N GLY A 89 -7.76 -26.44 -20.90
CA GLY A 89 -8.75 -27.29 -20.23
C GLY A 89 -10.21 -27.05 -20.67
N ALA A 90 -10.48 -25.92 -21.35
CA ALA A 90 -11.78 -25.61 -21.96
C ALA A 90 -11.89 -26.08 -23.44
N GLY A 91 -10.84 -26.70 -24.00
CA GLY A 91 -10.80 -27.18 -25.38
C GLY A 91 -10.41 -26.12 -26.42
N GLU A 92 -10.04 -24.91 -26.00
CA GLU A 92 -9.54 -23.87 -26.88
C GLU A 92 -8.10 -24.18 -27.33
N ARG A 93 -7.75 -23.86 -28.57
CA ARG A 93 -6.41 -24.05 -29.14
C ARG A 93 -5.73 -22.70 -29.29
N LEU A 94 -4.53 -22.58 -28.74
CA LEU A 94 -3.70 -21.37 -28.85
C LEU A 94 -2.34 -21.73 -29.42
N HIS A 95 -1.82 -20.85 -30.26
CA HIS A 95 -0.61 -21.08 -31.02
C HIS A 95 0.46 -20.01 -30.79
N SER A 96 1.69 -20.36 -31.15
CA SER A 96 2.82 -19.45 -31.21
C SER A 96 3.78 -19.89 -32.32
N LEU A 97 4.70 -19.00 -32.70
CA LEU A 97 5.64 -19.20 -33.80
C LEU A 97 7.06 -18.89 -33.33
N ALA A 98 8.06 -19.62 -33.83
CA ALA A 98 9.46 -19.36 -33.51
C ALA A 98 10.35 -19.46 -34.77
N LEU A 99 11.21 -18.46 -34.95
CA LEU A 99 12.26 -18.43 -35.96
C LEU A 99 13.54 -19.08 -35.43
N ALA A 100 14.51 -19.29 -36.31
CA ALA A 100 15.76 -19.97 -35.96
C ALA A 100 16.62 -19.20 -34.95
N ASP A 101 16.66 -17.87 -35.08
CA ASP A 101 17.38 -16.94 -34.19
C ASP A 101 16.72 -16.79 -32.80
N GLU A 102 15.53 -17.35 -32.62
CA GLU A 102 14.69 -17.19 -31.44
C GLU A 102 14.62 -18.46 -30.58
N ALA A 103 15.12 -19.60 -31.11
CA ALA A 103 15.02 -20.91 -30.48
C ALA A 103 15.77 -21.04 -29.13
N GLY A 104 16.67 -20.11 -28.82
CA GLY A 104 17.35 -20.02 -27.51
C GLY A 104 16.68 -19.09 -26.50
N GLY A 105 15.57 -18.44 -26.87
CA GLY A 105 14.79 -17.52 -26.02
C GLY A 105 13.49 -18.14 -25.52
N PRO A 106 12.73 -17.43 -24.67
CA PRO A 106 11.36 -17.82 -24.33
C PRO A 106 10.43 -17.67 -25.56
N ILE A 107 9.53 -18.62 -25.74
CA ILE A 107 8.40 -18.54 -26.68
C ILE A 107 7.11 -18.84 -25.91
N ASN A 108 6.35 -17.81 -25.56
CA ASN A 108 5.10 -17.99 -24.82
C ASN A 108 3.94 -18.38 -25.74
N ILE A 109 2.85 -18.90 -25.16
CA ILE A 109 1.61 -19.23 -25.86
C ILE A 109 0.42 -18.60 -25.11
N ASN A 110 -0.27 -17.64 -25.74
CA ASN A 110 -1.38 -16.89 -25.14
C ASN A 110 -2.29 -16.28 -26.24
N GLN A 111 -3.39 -15.60 -25.86
CA GLN A 111 -4.29 -14.95 -26.82
C GLN A 111 -3.60 -13.89 -27.72
N VAL A 112 -2.50 -13.28 -27.29
CA VAL A 112 -1.73 -12.34 -28.13
C VAL A 112 -0.87 -13.09 -29.15
N THR A 113 -0.22 -14.20 -28.78
CA THR A 113 0.57 -14.98 -29.73
C THR A 113 -0.29 -15.69 -30.76
N GLU A 114 -1.51 -16.11 -30.39
CA GLU A 114 -2.53 -16.60 -31.34
C GLU A 114 -2.86 -15.53 -32.39
N LEU A 115 -3.09 -14.29 -31.96
CA LEU A 115 -3.38 -13.18 -32.87
C LEU A 115 -2.18 -12.80 -33.74
N ILE A 116 -0.97 -12.83 -33.19
CA ILE A 116 0.29 -12.65 -33.95
C ILE A 116 0.40 -13.75 -35.01
N ALA A 117 0.17 -15.02 -34.65
CA ALA A 117 0.18 -16.13 -35.59
C ALA A 117 -0.86 -15.96 -36.69
N ARG A 118 -2.11 -15.63 -36.35
CA ARG A 118 -3.19 -15.37 -37.33
C ARG A 118 -2.83 -14.26 -38.31
N ARG A 119 -2.21 -13.16 -37.84
CA ARG A 119 -1.76 -12.06 -38.70
C ARG A 119 -0.52 -12.39 -39.52
N ALA A 120 0.44 -13.13 -38.98
CA ALA A 120 1.66 -13.53 -39.68
C ALA A 120 1.39 -14.57 -40.78
N LEU A 121 0.42 -15.46 -40.55
CA LEU A 121 0.04 -16.53 -41.48
C LEU A 121 -1.05 -16.09 -42.47
N GLY A 122 -1.81 -15.03 -42.18
CA GLY A 122 -2.93 -14.57 -43.01
C GLY A 122 -4.12 -15.53 -43.05
N ALA A 123 -4.18 -16.47 -42.10
CA ALA A 123 -5.15 -17.56 -42.02
C ALA A 123 -5.33 -18.03 -40.57
N GLU A 124 -6.40 -18.78 -40.29
CA GLU A 124 -6.68 -19.34 -38.97
C GLU A 124 -5.58 -20.33 -38.53
N PRO A 125 -4.84 -20.08 -37.44
CA PRO A 125 -3.64 -20.84 -37.07
C PRO A 125 -3.85 -22.35 -36.95
N GLY A 126 -4.98 -22.80 -36.37
CA GLY A 126 -5.28 -24.23 -36.24
C GLY A 126 -5.35 -24.97 -37.57
N ALA A 127 -5.87 -24.34 -38.64
CA ALA A 127 -5.89 -24.95 -39.97
C ALA A 127 -4.47 -25.04 -40.57
N VAL A 128 -3.65 -24.02 -40.34
CA VAL A 128 -2.25 -23.96 -40.79
C VAL A 128 -1.39 -24.99 -40.06
N PHE A 129 -1.59 -25.18 -38.75
CA PHE A 129 -0.88 -26.15 -37.92
C PHE A 129 -1.12 -27.60 -38.36
N GLN A 130 -2.37 -27.94 -38.71
CA GLN A 130 -2.71 -29.26 -39.24
C GLN A 130 -2.05 -29.53 -40.61
N GLN A 131 -1.96 -28.51 -41.47
CA GLN A 131 -1.40 -28.64 -42.83
C GLN A 131 0.11 -28.35 -42.93
N ALA A 132 0.78 -28.04 -41.81
CA ALA A 132 2.16 -27.54 -41.76
C ALA A 132 2.43 -26.34 -42.68
N GLY A 133 1.42 -25.47 -42.87
CA GLY A 133 1.51 -24.33 -43.78
C GLY A 133 2.47 -23.22 -43.30
N HIS A 134 2.82 -23.21 -42.01
CA HIS A 134 3.78 -22.26 -41.43
C HIS A 134 5.19 -22.37 -41.99
N ARG A 135 5.52 -23.47 -42.70
CA ARG A 135 6.81 -23.66 -43.41
C ARG A 135 7.12 -22.58 -44.46
N SER A 136 6.13 -21.80 -44.89
CA SER A 136 6.29 -20.67 -45.81
C SER A 136 6.35 -19.30 -45.11
N LEU A 137 6.37 -19.27 -43.78
CA LEU A 137 6.52 -18.06 -42.99
C LEU A 137 7.94 -17.49 -43.14
N VAL A 138 8.02 -16.22 -43.53
CA VAL A 138 9.28 -15.46 -43.62
C VAL A 138 9.46 -14.63 -42.35
N ALA A 139 10.70 -14.54 -41.85
CA ALA A 139 11.05 -13.83 -40.61
C ALA A 139 10.47 -12.40 -40.52
N ASP A 140 10.59 -11.60 -41.59
CA ASP A 140 10.11 -10.21 -41.60
C ASP A 140 8.58 -10.11 -41.55
N THR A 141 7.85 -11.11 -42.05
CA THR A 141 6.38 -11.18 -41.94
C THR A 141 5.97 -11.40 -40.48
N LEU A 142 6.62 -12.31 -39.77
CA LEU A 142 6.34 -12.54 -38.34
C LEU A 142 6.64 -11.29 -37.51
N ARG A 143 7.84 -10.71 -37.66
CA ARG A 143 8.26 -9.50 -36.92
C ARG A 143 7.36 -8.31 -37.24
N SER A 144 6.90 -8.15 -38.49
CA SER A 144 5.96 -7.09 -38.87
C SER A 144 4.55 -7.31 -38.31
N ALA A 145 4.05 -8.55 -38.31
CA ALA A 145 2.77 -8.91 -37.71
C ALA A 145 2.78 -8.64 -36.20
N GLU A 146 3.86 -9.06 -35.53
CA GLU A 146 4.15 -8.84 -34.12
C GLU A 146 4.18 -7.35 -33.77
N GLN A 147 5.01 -6.55 -34.43
CA GLN A 147 5.04 -5.09 -34.24
C GLN A 147 3.68 -4.42 -34.49
N GLY A 148 2.92 -4.91 -35.48
CA GLY A 148 1.56 -4.44 -35.77
C GLY A 148 0.57 -4.71 -34.64
N VAL A 149 0.55 -5.93 -34.10
CA VAL A 149 -0.29 -6.30 -32.94
C VAL A 149 0.12 -5.51 -31.70
N MET A 150 1.42 -5.42 -31.41
CA MET A 150 1.96 -4.69 -30.25
C MET A 150 1.69 -3.19 -30.31
N ARG A 151 1.65 -2.58 -31.51
CA ARG A 151 1.24 -1.19 -31.70
C ARG A 151 -0.27 -1.01 -31.44
N ALA A 152 -1.09 -1.83 -32.09
CA ALA A 152 -2.54 -1.71 -31.96
C ALA A 152 -3.03 -2.02 -30.53
N LEU A 153 -2.37 -2.90 -29.79
CA LEU A 153 -2.69 -3.16 -28.37
C LEU A 153 -2.35 -1.97 -27.47
N ARG A 154 -1.29 -1.19 -27.77
CA ARG A 154 -0.99 0.10 -27.11
C ARG A 154 -2.04 1.16 -27.45
N GLU A 155 -2.40 1.30 -28.72
CA GLU A 155 -3.48 2.22 -29.18
C GLU A 155 -4.86 1.84 -28.57
N ALA A 156 -5.10 0.56 -28.34
CA ALA A 156 -6.25 0.03 -27.61
C ALA A 156 -6.15 0.21 -26.07
N GLY A 157 -5.04 0.74 -25.56
CA GLY A 157 -4.81 0.99 -24.13
C GLY A 157 -4.67 -0.28 -23.30
N ALA A 158 -4.23 -1.39 -23.89
CA ALA A 158 -4.00 -2.66 -23.19
C ALA A 158 -2.57 -2.84 -22.70
N LEU A 159 -1.63 -2.13 -23.32
CA LEU A 159 -0.22 -2.18 -23.00
C LEU A 159 0.24 -0.74 -22.73
N PRO A 160 1.17 -0.53 -21.79
CA PRO A 160 1.79 0.77 -21.63
C PRO A 160 2.68 1.08 -22.84
N ASP A 161 2.86 2.36 -23.13
CA ASP A 161 3.66 2.81 -24.28
C ASP A 161 5.10 2.29 -24.25
N GLN A 162 5.63 2.08 -23.04
CA GLN A 162 6.98 1.59 -22.73
C GLN A 162 7.16 0.05 -22.83
N PHE A 163 6.12 -0.72 -23.17
CA PHE A 163 6.26 -2.17 -23.38
C PHE A 163 6.64 -2.47 -24.83
N GLU A 164 7.95 -2.59 -25.07
CA GLU A 164 8.52 -2.88 -26.39
C GLU A 164 8.79 -4.38 -26.63
N THR A 165 8.95 -5.17 -25.56
CA THR A 165 9.15 -6.62 -25.66
C THR A 165 7.88 -7.32 -26.15
N SER A 166 8.00 -8.28 -27.07
CA SER A 166 6.83 -9.07 -27.50
C SER A 166 6.33 -9.97 -26.37
N PHE A 167 5.00 -10.18 -26.27
CA PHE A 167 4.41 -11.26 -25.46
C PHE A 167 4.99 -12.64 -25.78
N ARG A 168 5.45 -12.85 -27.01
CA ARG A 168 6.08 -14.09 -27.46
C ARG A 168 7.42 -14.30 -26.77
N GLN A 169 8.22 -13.26 -26.57
CA GLN A 169 9.61 -13.32 -26.10
C GLN A 169 9.87 -12.67 -24.73
N ALA A 170 8.83 -12.19 -24.05
CA ALA A 170 8.94 -11.69 -22.70
C ALA A 170 9.16 -12.86 -21.70
N VAL A 171 9.97 -12.61 -20.68
CA VAL A 171 9.98 -13.47 -19.49
C VAL A 171 8.70 -13.17 -18.72
N MET A 172 7.84 -14.18 -18.55
CA MET A 172 6.51 -14.07 -17.95
C MET A 172 6.39 -14.99 -16.74
N GLN A 173 5.74 -14.54 -15.68
CA GLN A 173 5.43 -15.33 -14.49
C GLN A 173 3.96 -15.14 -14.11
N ILE A 174 3.28 -16.23 -13.75
CA ILE A 174 1.87 -16.19 -13.36
C ILE A 174 1.68 -15.28 -12.14
N GLY A 175 0.70 -14.38 -12.21
CA GLY A 175 0.42 -13.35 -11.22
C GLY A 175 1.33 -12.10 -11.28
N ASP A 176 2.29 -12.02 -12.20
CA ASP A 176 3.06 -10.80 -12.44
C ASP A 176 2.24 -9.71 -13.16
N GLU A 177 2.85 -8.57 -13.48
CA GLU A 177 2.19 -7.44 -14.12
C GLU A 177 1.91 -7.66 -15.62
N LEU A 178 2.65 -8.55 -16.29
CA LEU A 178 2.46 -8.92 -17.68
C LEU A 178 1.34 -9.95 -17.82
N ASP A 179 1.31 -10.96 -16.95
CA ASP A 179 0.23 -11.94 -16.86
C ASP A 179 -1.10 -11.26 -16.51
N ARG A 180 -1.11 -10.36 -15.53
CA ARG A 180 -2.29 -9.51 -15.24
C ARG A 180 -2.66 -8.53 -16.37
N SER A 181 -1.82 -8.33 -17.38
CA SER A 181 -2.23 -7.60 -18.59
C SER A 181 -3.03 -8.51 -19.54
N LEU A 182 -2.70 -9.81 -19.62
CA LEU A 182 -3.44 -10.83 -20.37
C LEU A 182 -4.88 -10.96 -19.84
N ASP A 183 -5.07 -10.98 -18.52
CA ASP A 183 -6.39 -10.94 -17.86
C ASP A 183 -7.34 -9.88 -18.47
N THR A 184 -6.79 -8.73 -18.87
CA THR A 184 -7.56 -7.59 -19.38
C THR A 184 -7.84 -7.62 -20.88
N LEU A 185 -7.27 -8.58 -21.61
CA LEU A 185 -7.40 -8.73 -23.06
C LEU A 185 -8.56 -9.66 -23.44
N GLY A 186 -8.67 -10.80 -22.75
CA GLY A 186 -9.63 -11.87 -23.01
C GLY A 186 -9.68 -12.28 -24.48
N ASP A 187 -10.89 -12.47 -25.01
CA ASP A 187 -11.10 -13.00 -26.36
C ASP A 187 -10.83 -11.95 -27.45
N LEU A 188 -9.65 -12.02 -28.06
CA LEU A 188 -9.19 -11.15 -29.14
C LEU A 188 -9.72 -11.55 -30.54
N LYS A 189 -10.63 -12.53 -30.65
CA LYS A 189 -11.13 -13.05 -31.95
C LYS A 189 -11.81 -11.99 -32.83
N GLU A 190 -12.45 -10.96 -32.23
CA GLU A 190 -13.19 -9.88 -32.94
C GLU A 190 -12.31 -8.94 -33.81
N ALA A 191 -10.99 -9.13 -33.88
CA ALA A 191 -10.12 -8.33 -34.75
C ALA A 191 -10.21 -8.74 -36.24
N GLU A 192 -10.68 -7.83 -37.11
CA GLU A 192 -10.61 -8.00 -38.57
C GLU A 192 -9.15 -7.99 -39.06
N VAL A 193 -8.62 -9.17 -39.41
CA VAL A 193 -7.27 -9.32 -39.97
C VAL A 193 -7.28 -9.06 -41.48
N SER A 194 -7.51 -7.80 -41.86
CA SER A 194 -7.15 -7.32 -43.20
C SER A 194 -5.73 -6.72 -43.18
N GLY A 195 -5.16 -6.46 -44.37
CA GLY A 195 -3.82 -5.87 -44.54
C GLY A 195 -3.68 -4.41 -44.05
N GLY A 196 -4.72 -3.84 -43.44
CA GLY A 196 -4.73 -2.50 -42.86
C GLY A 196 -4.22 -2.43 -41.42
N ILE A 197 -4.54 -1.30 -40.77
CA ILE A 197 -4.33 -1.04 -39.35
C ILE A 197 -5.31 -1.90 -38.54
N LEU A 198 -4.79 -2.65 -37.56
CA LEU A 198 -5.62 -3.35 -36.58
C LEU A 198 -6.30 -2.32 -35.67
N ASN A 199 -7.63 -2.20 -35.75
CA ASN A 199 -8.41 -1.43 -34.78
C ASN A 199 -9.11 -2.39 -33.82
N PHE A 200 -8.65 -2.47 -32.57
CA PHE A 200 -9.31 -3.28 -31.55
C PHE A 200 -10.37 -2.47 -30.80
N LYS A 201 -11.57 -3.04 -30.69
CA LYS A 201 -12.47 -2.76 -29.57
C LYS A 201 -12.33 -3.87 -28.54
N LEU A 202 -11.58 -3.62 -27.48
CA LEU A 202 -11.39 -4.59 -26.40
C LEU A 202 -12.60 -4.60 -25.49
N LEU A 203 -13.05 -5.79 -25.05
CA LEU A 203 -14.13 -5.90 -24.08
C LEU A 203 -13.68 -5.40 -22.70
N ASN A 204 -14.60 -4.79 -21.96
CA ASN A 204 -14.39 -4.40 -20.58
C ASN A 204 -14.53 -5.64 -19.67
N ILE A 205 -13.44 -6.37 -19.52
CA ILE A 205 -13.40 -7.62 -18.76
C ILE A 205 -13.29 -7.32 -17.27
N ARG A 206 -14.08 -8.02 -16.46
CA ARG A 206 -14.02 -7.95 -15.00
C ARG A 206 -12.66 -8.50 -14.53
N PRO A 207 -11.84 -7.72 -13.78
CA PRO A 207 -10.54 -8.20 -13.29
C PRO A 207 -10.63 -9.47 -12.44
N ALA A 208 -9.75 -10.44 -12.71
CA ALA A 208 -9.77 -11.78 -12.10
C ALA A 208 -9.59 -11.79 -10.58
N PHE A 209 -8.88 -10.79 -10.03
CA PHE A 209 -8.68 -10.63 -8.60
C PHE A 209 -9.96 -10.25 -7.82
N LEU A 210 -11.01 -9.74 -8.49
CA LEU A 210 -12.25 -9.33 -7.82
C LEU A 210 -13.09 -10.55 -7.41
N GLN A 211 -13.33 -10.71 -6.12
CA GLN A 211 -14.09 -11.82 -5.53
C GLN A 211 -15.56 -11.45 -5.30
N GLY A 212 -16.47 -12.43 -5.43
CA GLY A 212 -17.89 -12.27 -5.10
C GLY A 212 -18.69 -11.38 -6.06
N GLU A 213 -19.78 -10.79 -5.58
CA GLU A 213 -20.53 -9.76 -6.29
C GLU A 213 -19.89 -8.38 -6.08
N ILE A 214 -19.90 -7.54 -7.10
CA ILE A 214 -19.56 -6.12 -6.94
C ILE A 214 -20.83 -5.41 -6.46
N LYS A 215 -20.90 -5.05 -5.18
CA LYS A 215 -22.02 -4.29 -4.64
C LYS A 215 -22.00 -2.90 -5.25
N GLN A 216 -23.15 -2.42 -5.76
CA GLN A 216 -23.30 -1.09 -6.36
C GLN A 216 -24.39 -0.31 -5.61
N ALA A 217 -24.11 0.94 -5.26
CA ALA A 217 -25.08 1.86 -4.64
C ALA A 217 -25.05 3.23 -5.32
N ARG A 218 -26.23 3.82 -5.53
CA ARG A 218 -26.41 5.15 -6.13
C ARG A 218 -26.89 6.12 -5.06
N TYR A 219 -26.27 7.29 -4.98
CA TYR A 219 -26.56 8.33 -3.99
C TYR A 219 -26.94 9.64 -4.68
N ASP A 220 -27.94 10.34 -4.15
CA ASP A 220 -28.61 11.48 -4.79
C ASP A 220 -27.94 12.84 -4.52
N GLY A 221 -27.00 12.90 -3.56
CA GLY A 221 -26.37 14.15 -3.12
C GLY A 221 -27.27 15.00 -2.23
N GLN A 222 -28.41 14.48 -1.77
CA GLN A 222 -29.41 15.20 -0.97
C GLN A 222 -29.68 14.47 0.35
N ALA A 223 -30.28 13.28 0.28
CA ALA A 223 -30.55 12.43 1.44
C ALA A 223 -29.32 11.60 1.82
N ASP A 224 -28.53 11.16 0.82
CA ASP A 224 -27.28 10.43 1.01
C ASP A 224 -26.30 10.80 -0.13
N ASP A 225 -24.99 10.64 0.09
CA ASP A 225 -23.96 11.09 -0.84
C ASP A 225 -22.64 10.32 -0.69
N LEU A 226 -21.73 10.49 -1.66
CA LEU A 226 -20.45 9.78 -1.70
C LEU A 226 -19.47 10.22 -0.59
N LEU A 227 -19.45 11.51 -0.25
CA LEU A 227 -18.45 12.09 0.64
C LEU A 227 -18.91 12.08 2.11
N THR A 228 -20.15 12.44 2.38
CA THR A 228 -20.64 12.69 3.75
C THR A 228 -21.72 11.71 4.23
N ALA A 229 -22.15 10.76 3.40
CA ALA A 229 -23.26 9.86 3.69
C ALA A 229 -24.57 10.57 4.13
N GLY A 230 -24.84 11.71 3.50
CA GLY A 230 -25.99 12.58 3.77
C GLY A 230 -25.80 13.58 4.91
N LEU A 231 -24.67 13.56 5.63
CA LEU A 231 -24.43 14.39 6.82
C LEU A 231 -24.16 15.87 6.51
N GLY A 232 -23.57 16.16 5.36
CA GLY A 232 -22.97 17.46 5.04
C GLY A 232 -21.81 17.83 5.97
N LYS A 233 -21.22 19.02 5.77
CA LYS A 233 -20.24 19.59 6.71
C LYS A 233 -20.80 19.65 8.14
N THR A 234 -22.09 19.93 8.28
CA THR A 234 -22.70 20.21 9.57
C THR A 234 -22.84 18.92 10.39
N GLY A 235 -23.26 17.82 9.77
CA GLY A 235 -23.31 16.51 10.42
C GLY A 235 -21.93 15.89 10.67
N LEU A 236 -20.93 16.18 9.83
CA LEU A 236 -19.53 15.78 10.08
C LEU A 236 -18.90 16.56 11.25
N ALA A 237 -19.26 17.83 11.45
CA ALA A 237 -18.85 18.62 12.60
C ALA A 237 -19.51 18.20 13.92
N ALA A 238 -20.70 17.57 13.86
CA ALA A 238 -21.50 17.20 15.03
C ALA A 238 -20.68 16.45 16.11
N PRO A 239 -20.92 16.69 17.42
CA PRO A 239 -20.09 16.15 18.50
C PRO A 239 -20.21 14.62 18.66
N SER A 240 -21.27 14.01 18.12
CA SER A 240 -21.54 12.58 18.17
C SER A 240 -21.96 12.06 16.80
N ALA A 241 -21.61 10.82 16.48
CA ALA A 241 -22.13 10.11 15.31
C ALA A 241 -23.67 9.97 15.39
N PRO A 242 -24.35 9.82 14.25
CA PRO A 242 -25.75 9.38 14.21
C PRO A 242 -25.98 8.11 15.04
N LEU A 243 -27.13 8.04 15.71
CA LEU A 243 -27.56 6.85 16.42
C LEU A 243 -28.03 5.77 15.43
N PHE A 244 -27.81 4.51 15.79
CA PHE A 244 -28.40 3.35 15.12
C PHE A 244 -29.83 3.13 15.61
N ALA A 245 -30.74 2.74 14.72
CA ALA A 245 -32.11 2.37 15.06
C ALA A 245 -32.17 1.12 15.95
N ASP A 246 -31.36 0.11 15.63
CA ASP A 246 -31.02 -1.01 16.53
C ASP A 246 -29.49 -1.00 16.77
N PRO A 247 -29.02 -0.56 17.95
CA PRO A 247 -27.59 -0.57 18.28
C PRO A 247 -26.93 -1.94 18.37
N ALA A 248 -27.70 -3.04 18.46
CA ALA A 248 -27.16 -4.41 18.45
C ALA A 248 -27.08 -4.99 17.03
N GLN A 249 -27.92 -4.51 16.10
CA GLN A 249 -27.98 -4.95 14.70
C GLN A 249 -28.13 -3.76 13.73
N PRO A 250 -27.14 -2.85 13.66
CA PRO A 250 -27.19 -1.71 12.75
C PRO A 250 -27.14 -2.16 11.28
N THR A 251 -27.89 -1.47 10.43
CA THR A 251 -27.90 -1.74 8.99
C THR A 251 -26.58 -1.35 8.32
N ALA A 252 -26.30 -1.96 7.16
CA ALA A 252 -25.16 -1.60 6.33
C ALA A 252 -25.08 -0.09 5.99
N ALA A 253 -26.23 0.57 5.80
CA ALA A 253 -26.30 2.00 5.50
C ALA A 253 -25.93 2.88 6.72
N GLU A 254 -26.40 2.49 7.91
CA GLU A 254 -26.02 3.17 9.17
C GLU A 254 -24.54 2.96 9.50
N LEU A 255 -24.02 1.74 9.29
CA LEU A 255 -22.61 1.42 9.46
C LEU A 255 -21.73 2.22 8.48
N ARG A 256 -22.11 2.34 7.20
CA ARG A 256 -21.45 3.21 6.23
C ARG A 256 -21.43 4.68 6.69
N ARG A 257 -22.57 5.22 7.11
CA ARG A 257 -22.67 6.61 7.58
C ARG A 257 -21.78 6.89 8.78
N ASN A 258 -21.79 6.00 9.77
CA ASN A 258 -20.96 6.16 10.96
C ASN A 258 -19.48 5.88 10.66
N ALA A 259 -19.15 5.02 9.68
CA ALA A 259 -17.78 4.82 9.22
C ALA A 259 -17.24 6.09 8.54
N ILE A 260 -18.03 6.74 7.68
CA ILE A 260 -17.65 8.00 7.03
C ILE A 260 -17.46 9.10 8.09
N TRP A 261 -18.43 9.31 8.99
CA TRP A 261 -18.29 10.27 10.10
C TRP A 261 -17.02 10.03 10.94
N SER A 262 -16.79 8.77 11.33
CA SER A 262 -15.66 8.41 12.21
C SER A 262 -14.32 8.59 11.50
N ASN A 263 -14.19 8.13 10.26
CA ASN A 263 -12.92 8.18 9.54
C ASN A 263 -12.57 9.61 9.12
N TYR A 264 -13.56 10.43 8.71
CA TYR A 264 -13.36 11.83 8.38
C TYR A 264 -12.77 12.62 9.58
N ARG A 265 -13.41 12.50 10.74
CA ARG A 265 -12.98 13.16 12.00
C ARG A 265 -11.69 12.57 12.60
N ALA A 266 -11.27 11.39 12.16
CA ALA A 266 -10.07 10.72 12.66
C ALA A 266 -8.80 11.03 11.85
N VAL A 267 -8.90 11.88 10.81
CA VAL A 267 -7.75 12.45 10.08
C VAL A 267 -7.72 13.97 10.10
N LEU A 268 -8.87 14.67 10.06
CA LEU A 268 -8.91 16.14 9.97
C LEU A 268 -9.21 16.82 11.32
N ASP A 269 -8.65 18.02 11.52
CA ASP A 269 -9.17 18.96 12.52
C ASP A 269 -10.55 19.45 12.08
N ILE A 270 -11.58 19.03 12.81
CA ILE A 270 -12.99 19.39 12.56
C ILE A 270 -13.45 20.59 13.42
N SER A 271 -12.53 21.27 14.11
CA SER A 271 -12.85 22.45 14.91
C SER A 271 -12.93 23.72 14.05
N THR A 272 -13.93 24.56 14.33
CA THR A 272 -14.14 25.83 13.62
C THR A 272 -12.93 26.76 13.73
N ALA A 273 -12.37 26.88 14.95
CA ALA A 273 -11.17 27.68 15.20
C ALA A 273 -9.91 27.10 14.53
N GLY A 274 -9.86 25.77 14.36
CA GLY A 274 -8.84 25.10 13.57
C GLY A 274 -8.86 25.45 12.10
N GLY A 275 -10.04 25.77 11.53
CA GLY A 275 -10.21 26.13 10.12
C GLY A 275 -11.26 25.30 9.37
N TYR A 276 -11.88 24.32 10.03
CA TYR A 276 -12.93 23.51 9.42
C TYR A 276 -14.11 24.37 8.96
N GLY A 277 -14.52 24.18 7.71
CA GLY A 277 -15.57 24.94 7.05
C GLY A 277 -15.14 26.31 6.50
N ARG A 278 -13.87 26.71 6.68
CA ARG A 278 -13.29 27.97 6.16
C ARG A 278 -12.00 27.79 5.35
N LEU A 279 -11.15 26.82 5.70
CA LEU A 279 -9.89 26.50 5.00
C LEU A 279 -9.93 25.13 4.31
N TRP A 280 -10.62 24.17 4.92
CA TRP A 280 -10.92 22.84 4.38
C TRP A 280 -12.32 22.40 4.81
N GLY A 281 -12.79 21.29 4.25
CA GLY A 281 -14.11 20.73 4.52
C GLY A 281 -15.00 20.66 3.27
N PRO A 282 -16.11 19.90 3.31
CA PRO A 282 -16.89 19.56 2.12
C PRO A 282 -17.44 20.77 1.37
N ASN A 283 -17.64 21.88 2.08
CA ASN A 283 -18.17 23.13 1.54
C ASN A 283 -17.14 24.02 0.83
N ILE A 284 -15.85 23.69 0.95
CA ILE A 284 -14.75 24.43 0.33
C ILE A 284 -14.51 23.86 -1.07
N ASP A 285 -14.68 24.70 -2.08
CA ASP A 285 -14.49 24.35 -3.49
C ASP A 285 -13.01 24.19 -3.87
N THR A 286 -12.77 23.81 -5.13
CA THR A 286 -11.44 23.60 -5.71
C THR A 286 -10.68 24.90 -6.00
N GLN A 287 -11.19 26.05 -5.55
CA GLN A 287 -10.52 27.35 -5.54
C GLN A 287 -10.27 27.84 -4.09
N GLY A 288 -10.63 27.04 -3.08
CA GLY A 288 -10.48 27.38 -1.67
C GLY A 288 -11.60 28.28 -1.11
N ALA A 289 -12.71 28.45 -1.83
CA ALA A 289 -13.83 29.30 -1.40
C ALA A 289 -15.01 28.49 -0.84
N ASN A 290 -15.71 29.05 0.13
CA ASN A 290 -16.88 28.45 0.78
C ASN A 290 -18.14 28.63 -0.09
N THR A 291 -18.28 27.81 -1.14
CA THR A 291 -19.37 27.94 -2.14
C THR A 291 -20.26 26.70 -2.24
N LEU A 292 -19.83 25.52 -1.76
CA LEU A 292 -20.54 24.25 -1.98
C LEU A 292 -21.64 23.94 -0.93
N GLY A 293 -22.01 24.91 -0.09
CA GLY A 293 -23.11 24.77 0.87
C GLY A 293 -22.81 23.75 1.98
N GLU A 294 -23.44 22.58 1.92
CA GLU A 294 -23.15 21.43 2.79
C GLU A 294 -22.11 20.45 2.20
N GLY A 295 -21.74 20.60 0.93
CA GLY A 295 -20.68 19.81 0.29
C GLY A 295 -21.01 18.36 -0.02
N LYS A 296 -22.29 18.02 -0.17
CA LYS A 296 -22.74 16.66 -0.53
C LYS A 296 -22.46 16.38 -2.01
N ILE A 297 -21.96 15.19 -2.33
CA ILE A 297 -21.57 14.81 -3.70
C ILE A 297 -22.36 13.60 -4.18
N ALA A 298 -23.27 13.84 -5.13
CA ALA A 298 -24.03 12.79 -5.81
C ALA A 298 -23.11 11.91 -6.68
N GLY A 299 -23.42 10.61 -6.75
CA GLY A 299 -22.72 9.69 -7.64
C GLY A 299 -22.99 8.22 -7.29
N THR A 300 -22.12 7.33 -7.77
CA THR A 300 -22.25 5.87 -7.60
C THR A 300 -21.01 5.29 -6.91
N GLU A 301 -21.25 4.40 -5.96
CA GLU A 301 -20.23 3.65 -5.21
C GLU A 301 -20.26 2.17 -5.59
N TYR A 302 -19.08 1.58 -5.76
CA TYR A 302 -18.87 0.17 -6.08
C TYR A 302 -17.94 -0.44 -5.04
N LEU A 303 -18.32 -1.56 -4.44
CA LEU A 303 -17.60 -2.18 -3.33
C LEU A 303 -17.41 -3.69 -3.57
N ALA A 304 -16.19 -4.19 -3.42
CA ALA A 304 -15.85 -5.59 -3.67
C ALA A 304 -14.70 -6.07 -2.77
N PHE A 305 -14.56 -7.39 -2.63
CA PHE A 305 -13.32 -8.00 -2.15
C PHE A 305 -12.35 -8.23 -3.32
N ALA A 306 -11.05 -8.17 -3.04
CA ALA A 306 -9.98 -8.55 -3.96
C ALA A 306 -8.99 -9.52 -3.28
N GLY A 307 -8.43 -10.45 -4.07
CA GLY A 307 -7.39 -11.37 -3.63
C GLY A 307 -7.40 -12.71 -4.40
N ASP A 308 -6.86 -13.75 -3.76
CA ASP A 308 -6.55 -15.07 -4.34
C ASP A 308 -7.75 -16.01 -4.60
N ARG A 309 -9.01 -15.53 -4.48
CA ARG A 309 -10.24 -16.34 -4.54
C ARG A 309 -10.36 -17.43 -3.45
N SER A 310 -9.40 -17.53 -2.51
CA SER A 310 -9.42 -18.49 -1.39
C SER A 310 -10.29 -18.01 -0.22
N GLY A 311 -10.70 -16.74 -0.17
CA GLY A 311 -11.28 -16.12 1.04
C GLY A 311 -10.25 -15.91 2.17
N LYS A 312 -8.96 -16.11 1.88
CA LYS A 312 -7.85 -15.93 2.83
C LYS A 312 -7.30 -14.52 2.74
N GLU A 313 -7.13 -14.02 1.53
CA GLU A 313 -6.73 -12.65 1.21
C GLU A 313 -7.98 -11.86 0.79
N ASN A 314 -8.68 -11.27 1.75
CA ASN A 314 -9.87 -10.45 1.50
C ASN A 314 -9.53 -8.97 1.69
N VAL A 315 -8.90 -8.38 0.68
CA VAL A 315 -8.66 -6.93 0.56
C VAL A 315 -9.98 -6.27 0.19
N VAL A 316 -10.35 -5.14 0.81
CA VAL A 316 -11.55 -4.39 0.37
C VAL A 316 -11.12 -3.34 -0.63
N LEU A 317 -11.78 -3.31 -1.79
CA LEU A 317 -11.65 -2.26 -2.79
C LEU A 317 -12.98 -1.52 -2.95
N MET A 318 -12.91 -0.22 -3.13
CA MET A 318 -14.07 0.61 -3.45
C MET A 318 -13.75 1.62 -4.55
N VAL A 319 -14.70 1.85 -5.45
CA VAL A 319 -14.62 2.92 -6.45
C VAL A 319 -15.83 3.82 -6.28
N GLN A 320 -15.58 5.12 -6.13
CA GLN A 320 -16.64 6.14 -6.17
C GLN A 320 -16.50 6.94 -7.47
N VAL A 321 -17.60 7.07 -8.21
CA VAL A 321 -17.68 7.92 -9.41
C VAL A 321 -18.72 9.01 -9.16
N PRO A 322 -18.31 10.29 -9.04
CA PRO A 322 -19.24 11.39 -8.85
C PRO A 322 -19.98 11.72 -10.15
N ASP A 323 -21.19 12.28 -10.06
CA ASP A 323 -21.95 12.71 -11.24
C ASP A 323 -21.28 13.86 -12.01
N SER A 324 -20.33 14.55 -11.37
CA SER A 324 -19.48 15.57 -11.97
C SER A 324 -18.32 15.00 -12.82
N PHE A 325 -18.20 13.67 -12.96
CA PHE A 325 -17.13 13.02 -13.70
C PHE A 325 -17.14 13.38 -15.20
N LYS A 326 -15.94 13.66 -15.73
CA LYS A 326 -15.75 14.22 -17.09
C LYS A 326 -14.98 13.28 -18.01
N LEU A 327 -15.66 12.76 -19.02
CA LEU A 327 -15.05 11.88 -20.04
C LEU A 327 -14.07 12.59 -20.98
N ASP A 328 -14.15 13.92 -21.13
CA ASP A 328 -13.18 14.72 -21.89
C ASP A 328 -11.89 14.99 -21.09
N LYS A 329 -11.94 14.84 -19.76
CA LYS A 329 -10.81 15.04 -18.83
C LYS A 329 -10.82 13.97 -17.72
N PRO A 330 -10.75 12.67 -18.08
CA PRO A 330 -10.95 11.61 -17.11
C PRO A 330 -9.78 11.58 -16.12
N CYS A 331 -10.10 11.52 -14.83
CA CYS A 331 -9.10 11.41 -13.77
C CYS A 331 -9.48 10.39 -12.70
N ILE A 332 -8.47 9.74 -12.15
CA ILE A 332 -8.56 8.78 -11.05
C ILE A 332 -7.62 9.24 -9.93
N VAL A 333 -8.09 9.24 -8.69
CA VAL A 333 -7.26 9.48 -7.50
C VAL A 333 -7.26 8.21 -6.65
N THR A 334 -6.09 7.72 -6.25
CA THR A 334 -6.05 6.63 -5.26
C THR A 334 -6.27 7.18 -3.87
N ALA A 335 -6.98 6.42 -3.04
CA ALA A 335 -7.29 6.75 -1.65
C ALA A 335 -7.11 5.49 -0.79
N ALA A 336 -5.90 4.94 -0.79
CA ALA A 336 -5.51 3.85 0.10
C ALA A 336 -5.66 4.28 1.57
N SER A 337 -6.23 3.44 2.43
CA SER A 337 -6.57 3.83 3.80
C SER A 337 -5.35 4.24 4.63
N SER A 338 -5.50 5.28 5.45
CA SER A 338 -4.48 5.65 6.45
C SER A 338 -4.43 4.63 7.60
N GLY A 339 -3.28 4.51 8.27
CA GLY A 339 -3.10 3.54 9.37
C GLY A 339 -3.47 2.10 8.98
N SER A 340 -4.40 1.49 9.70
CA SER A 340 -4.99 0.18 9.38
C SER A 340 -6.51 0.25 9.23
N ARG A 341 -7.02 1.42 8.89
CA ARG A 341 -8.46 1.74 8.88
C ARG A 341 -9.21 0.91 7.83
N GLY A 342 -10.54 0.89 7.97
CA GLY A 342 -11.45 0.37 6.96
C GLY A 342 -11.39 1.15 5.65
N ILE A 343 -12.23 0.77 4.69
CA ILE A 343 -12.20 1.29 3.32
C ILE A 343 -12.38 2.81 3.21
N TYR A 344 -13.17 3.41 4.12
CA TYR A 344 -13.38 4.86 4.22
C TYR A 344 -12.22 5.62 4.90
N GLY A 345 -11.10 4.97 5.23
CA GLY A 345 -9.97 5.54 5.98
C GLY A 345 -9.15 6.65 5.28
N ALA A 346 -9.58 7.08 4.10
CA ALA A 346 -9.05 8.20 3.33
C ALA A 346 -10.17 9.12 2.75
N ILE A 347 -11.43 8.96 3.22
CA ILE A 347 -12.60 9.68 2.70
C ILE A 347 -12.46 11.21 2.85
N GLY A 348 -11.92 11.68 3.97
CA GLY A 348 -11.69 13.11 4.24
C GLY A 348 -10.33 13.64 3.77
N SER A 349 -9.53 12.88 3.03
CA SER A 349 -8.25 13.37 2.48
C SER A 349 -8.24 13.26 0.96
N ALA A 350 -7.57 12.24 0.40
CA ALA A 350 -7.52 12.01 -1.05
C ALA A 350 -8.92 11.78 -1.66
N GLY A 351 -9.85 11.21 -0.88
CA GLY A 351 -11.24 11.01 -1.28
C GLY A 351 -11.99 12.31 -1.54
N GLU A 352 -12.03 13.20 -0.54
CA GLU A 352 -12.64 14.53 -0.68
C GLU A 352 -12.02 15.32 -1.84
N TRP A 353 -10.69 15.38 -1.91
CA TRP A 353 -10.00 16.11 -2.98
C TRP A 353 -10.41 15.59 -4.37
N GLY A 354 -10.41 14.27 -4.56
CA GLY A 354 -10.74 13.64 -5.84
C GLY A 354 -12.21 13.85 -6.25
N LEU A 355 -13.15 13.67 -5.30
CA LEU A 355 -14.58 13.88 -5.57
C LEU A 355 -14.90 15.33 -5.92
N LYS A 356 -14.32 16.31 -5.20
CA LYS A 356 -14.51 17.75 -5.50
C LYS A 356 -13.93 18.16 -6.86
N HIS A 357 -12.89 17.47 -7.33
CA HIS A 357 -12.33 17.65 -8.68
C HIS A 357 -13.08 16.88 -9.80
N GLY A 358 -14.13 16.12 -9.47
CA GLY A 358 -14.85 15.30 -10.44
C GLY A 358 -14.03 14.10 -10.94
N CYS A 359 -13.05 13.65 -10.17
CA CYS A 359 -12.32 12.42 -10.44
C CYS A 359 -13.06 11.21 -9.85
N ALA A 360 -12.90 10.05 -10.49
CA ALA A 360 -13.22 8.79 -9.81
C ALA A 360 -12.19 8.56 -8.70
N VAL A 361 -12.62 8.03 -7.55
CA VAL A 361 -11.71 7.73 -6.45
C VAL A 361 -11.63 6.23 -6.23
N ALA A 362 -10.39 5.72 -6.25
CA ALA A 362 -10.05 4.30 -6.09
C ALA A 362 -9.49 4.04 -4.69
N TYR A 363 -10.30 3.45 -3.81
CA TYR A 363 -9.96 3.16 -2.43
C TYR A 363 -9.52 1.71 -2.24
N THR A 364 -8.69 1.48 -1.22
CA THR A 364 -8.33 0.14 -0.75
C THR A 364 -8.08 0.12 0.76
N ASP A 365 -8.51 -0.95 1.46
CA ASP A 365 -8.09 -1.22 2.86
C ASP A 365 -6.65 -1.77 2.94
N LYS A 366 -6.00 -1.90 1.78
CA LYS A 366 -4.62 -2.34 1.51
C LYS A 366 -4.27 -3.65 2.24
N GLY A 367 -5.26 -4.51 2.45
CA GLY A 367 -5.11 -5.80 3.14
C GLY A 367 -5.02 -5.70 4.67
N SER A 368 -4.78 -4.52 5.23
CA SER A 368 -4.77 -4.30 6.69
C SER A 368 -6.17 -4.40 7.28
N GLY A 369 -7.07 -3.49 6.93
CA GLY A 369 -8.50 -3.48 7.27
C GLY A 369 -8.88 -3.44 8.76
N ALA A 370 -9.85 -2.60 9.11
CA ALA A 370 -10.45 -2.56 10.43
C ALA A 370 -11.52 -3.66 10.61
N SER A 371 -11.09 -4.90 10.85
CA SER A 371 -11.98 -6.05 11.02
C SER A 371 -11.59 -6.93 12.19
N VAL A 372 -12.58 -7.52 12.88
CA VAL A 372 -12.37 -8.42 14.03
C VAL A 372 -13.18 -9.70 13.95
N HIS A 373 -12.56 -10.79 14.39
CA HIS A 373 -13.20 -12.06 14.71
C HIS A 373 -13.36 -12.15 16.22
N ASP A 374 -14.59 -12.18 16.73
CA ASP A 374 -14.86 -12.46 18.13
C ASP A 374 -14.81 -13.98 18.36
N LEU A 375 -13.87 -14.44 19.19
CA LEU A 375 -13.55 -15.87 19.26
C LEU A 375 -14.52 -16.67 20.14
N VAL A 376 -15.25 -16.01 21.05
CA VAL A 376 -16.21 -16.69 21.95
C VAL A 376 -17.55 -16.91 21.26
N SER A 377 -18.05 -15.93 20.51
CA SER A 377 -19.27 -16.06 19.70
C SER A 377 -19.03 -16.64 18.30
N ASP A 378 -17.77 -16.83 17.88
CA ASP A 378 -17.35 -17.17 16.50
C ASP A 378 -18.05 -16.25 15.47
N THR A 379 -18.03 -14.93 15.71
CA THR A 379 -18.65 -13.94 14.81
C THR A 379 -17.64 -13.01 14.14
N VAL A 380 -17.84 -12.80 12.84
CA VAL A 380 -17.00 -11.99 11.93
C VAL A 380 -17.80 -10.82 11.35
N MET A 381 -17.10 -9.88 10.73
CA MET A 381 -17.71 -8.84 9.88
C MET A 381 -17.74 -9.27 8.42
N LEU A 382 -18.75 -8.81 7.69
CA LEU A 382 -18.86 -8.89 6.23
C LEU A 382 -18.33 -7.60 5.56
N LEU A 383 -18.35 -7.56 4.23
CA LEU A 383 -17.87 -6.45 3.39
C LEU A 383 -18.48 -5.07 3.75
N ASP A 384 -19.74 -5.05 4.18
CA ASP A 384 -20.51 -3.86 4.57
C ASP A 384 -20.54 -3.62 6.10
N GLY A 385 -19.76 -4.38 6.86
CA GLY A 385 -19.64 -4.25 8.31
C GLY A 385 -20.68 -4.99 9.14
N THR A 386 -21.75 -5.52 8.52
CA THR A 386 -22.71 -6.36 9.23
C THR A 386 -22.02 -7.62 9.78
N ARG A 387 -22.56 -8.19 10.87
CA ARG A 387 -21.93 -9.32 11.57
C ARG A 387 -22.68 -10.62 11.33
N GLN A 388 -21.92 -11.71 11.19
CA GLN A 388 -22.43 -13.06 10.98
C GLN A 388 -21.55 -14.09 11.71
N VAL A 389 -22.09 -15.28 11.99
CA VAL A 389 -21.30 -16.45 12.43
C VAL A 389 -20.25 -16.81 11.37
N ALA A 390 -19.05 -17.21 11.80
CA ALA A 390 -17.87 -17.29 10.95
C ALA A 390 -17.86 -18.49 9.99
N GLU A 391 -18.56 -19.58 10.31
CA GLU A 391 -18.75 -20.70 9.38
C GLU A 391 -19.67 -20.33 8.21
N PRO A 392 -20.93 -19.84 8.41
CA PRO A 392 -21.80 -19.46 7.29
C PRO A 392 -21.29 -18.26 6.47
N ALA A 393 -20.50 -17.36 7.09
CA ALA A 393 -19.86 -16.28 6.37
C ALA A 393 -18.81 -16.77 5.36
N GLY A 394 -18.14 -17.90 5.63
CA GLY A 394 -17.20 -18.54 4.72
C GLY A 394 -16.20 -17.57 4.07
N LYS A 395 -16.19 -17.52 2.73
CA LYS A 395 -15.33 -16.60 1.94
C LYS A 395 -15.78 -15.13 1.96
N LEU A 396 -16.98 -14.82 2.46
CA LEU A 396 -17.53 -13.46 2.56
C LEU A 396 -17.12 -12.75 3.86
N ALA A 397 -16.50 -13.46 4.80
CA ALA A 397 -15.91 -12.86 6.00
C ALA A 397 -14.78 -11.89 5.60
N HIS A 398 -14.85 -10.62 6.03
CA HIS A 398 -13.76 -9.66 5.83
C HIS A 398 -12.47 -10.09 6.54
N PHE A 399 -12.61 -10.79 7.67
CA PHE A 399 -11.55 -11.52 8.35
C PHE A 399 -12.12 -12.63 9.23
N ARG A 400 -11.54 -13.83 9.14
CA ARG A 400 -11.71 -14.93 10.12
C ARG A 400 -10.34 -15.36 10.62
N ALA A 401 -10.19 -15.49 11.94
CA ALA A 401 -8.99 -16.10 12.51
C ALA A 401 -8.97 -17.59 12.13
N ARG A 402 -7.88 -18.06 11.51
CA ARG A 402 -7.79 -19.40 10.90
C ARG A 402 -7.50 -20.49 11.95
N LEU A 403 -8.36 -20.61 12.95
CA LEU A 403 -8.33 -21.67 13.95
C LEU A 403 -9.29 -22.78 13.52
N SER A 404 -8.93 -24.04 13.72
CA SER A 404 -9.90 -25.14 13.67
C SER A 404 -10.77 -25.13 14.93
N ASP A 405 -11.95 -25.73 14.87
CA ASP A 405 -12.90 -25.74 15.99
C ASP A 405 -12.27 -26.27 17.29
N GLN A 406 -11.43 -27.31 17.19
CA GLN A 406 -10.67 -27.86 18.32
C GLN A 406 -9.68 -26.84 18.91
N VAL A 407 -8.93 -26.12 18.06
CA VAL A 407 -7.97 -25.10 18.50
C VAL A 407 -8.71 -23.88 19.07
N LEU A 408 -9.84 -23.49 18.50
CA LEU A 408 -10.70 -22.42 19.00
C LEU A 408 -11.24 -22.74 20.40
N GLN A 409 -11.76 -23.96 20.60
CA GLN A 409 -12.23 -24.42 21.91
C GLN A 409 -11.10 -24.45 22.96
N GLN A 410 -9.92 -24.99 22.61
CA GLN A 410 -8.76 -25.01 23.49
C GLN A 410 -8.27 -23.59 23.84
N TYR A 411 -8.22 -22.70 22.85
CA TYR A 411 -7.81 -21.30 23.05
C TYR A 411 -8.80 -20.55 23.95
N ASN A 412 -10.11 -20.68 23.70
CA ASN A 412 -11.13 -20.05 24.55
C ASN A 412 -11.13 -20.58 25.99
N ALA A 413 -10.77 -21.85 26.21
CA ALA A 413 -10.62 -22.42 27.56
C ALA A 413 -9.40 -21.84 28.30
N GLY A 414 -8.27 -21.63 27.61
CA GLY A 414 -7.07 -21.03 28.20
C GLY A 414 -7.10 -19.50 28.31
N PHE A 415 -7.77 -18.84 27.37
CA PHE A 415 -7.84 -17.38 27.19
C PHE A 415 -9.28 -16.97 26.80
N PRO A 416 -10.25 -16.98 27.72
CA PRO A 416 -11.62 -16.59 27.44
C PRO A 416 -11.74 -15.10 27.09
N ASN A 417 -12.77 -14.76 26.30
CA ASN A 417 -13.11 -13.39 25.90
C ASN A 417 -11.97 -12.69 25.13
N ARG A 418 -11.48 -13.34 24.07
CA ARG A 418 -10.47 -12.78 23.15
C ARG A 418 -11.09 -12.40 21.82
N VAL A 419 -10.53 -11.36 21.21
CA VAL A 419 -10.83 -10.96 19.83
C VAL A 419 -9.56 -11.08 18.99
N ALA A 420 -9.68 -11.55 17.76
CA ALA A 420 -8.61 -11.46 16.78
C ALA A 420 -8.83 -10.24 15.88
N VAL A 421 -7.76 -9.54 15.51
CA VAL A 421 -7.81 -8.34 14.67
C VAL A 421 -7.11 -8.63 13.34
N LYS A 422 -7.72 -8.23 12.23
CA LYS A 422 -7.26 -8.59 10.87
C LYS A 422 -5.79 -8.27 10.62
N HIS A 423 -5.35 -7.04 10.87
CA HIS A 423 -3.96 -6.66 10.61
C HIS A 423 -2.97 -7.55 11.36
N ALA A 424 -3.15 -7.75 12.67
CA ALA A 424 -2.25 -8.57 13.48
C ALA A 424 -2.35 -10.08 13.15
N HIS A 425 -3.58 -10.63 13.06
CA HIS A 425 -3.83 -12.07 13.17
C HIS A 425 -4.34 -12.73 11.87
N SER A 426 -4.28 -12.02 10.74
CA SER A 426 -4.57 -12.58 9.40
C SER A 426 -3.54 -13.61 8.91
N GLN A 427 -2.41 -13.75 9.61
CA GLN A 427 -1.23 -14.53 9.19
C GLN A 427 -0.72 -14.09 7.80
N GLN A 428 -0.89 -12.80 7.49
CA GLN A 428 -0.38 -12.13 6.30
C GLN A 428 0.54 -10.98 6.71
N ASN A 429 1.44 -10.60 5.80
CA ASN A 429 2.16 -9.33 5.87
C ASN A 429 1.52 -8.39 4.83
N PRO A 430 0.44 -7.66 5.16
CA PRO A 430 -0.29 -6.86 4.17
C PRO A 430 0.56 -5.73 3.56
N GLU A 431 1.58 -5.25 4.28
CA GLU A 431 2.45 -4.17 3.82
C GLU A 431 3.33 -4.55 2.62
N LYS A 432 3.69 -5.84 2.46
CA LYS A 432 4.41 -6.28 1.25
C LYS A 432 3.59 -5.99 -0.03
N ASP A 433 2.26 -6.06 0.08
CA ASP A 433 1.30 -5.98 -1.04
C ASP A 433 0.62 -4.60 -1.18
N TRP A 434 0.97 -3.60 -0.36
CA TRP A 434 0.30 -2.28 -0.41
C TRP A 434 0.33 -1.63 -1.80
N GLY A 435 1.44 -1.73 -2.53
CA GLY A 435 1.55 -1.23 -3.90
C GLY A 435 0.60 -1.95 -4.85
N ARG A 436 0.68 -3.28 -4.91
CA ARG A 436 -0.23 -4.16 -5.68
C ARG A 436 -1.70 -3.85 -5.39
N ASN A 437 -2.11 -3.84 -4.11
CA ASN A 437 -3.49 -3.59 -3.70
C ASN A 437 -4.00 -2.20 -4.11
N THR A 438 -3.10 -1.21 -4.20
CA THR A 438 -3.41 0.13 -4.68
C THR A 438 -3.53 0.15 -6.21
N LEU A 439 -2.66 -0.55 -6.95
CA LEU A 439 -2.79 -0.73 -8.40
C LEU A 439 -4.07 -1.50 -8.78
N ASP A 440 -4.45 -2.51 -8.01
CA ASP A 440 -5.68 -3.28 -8.21
C ASP A 440 -6.92 -2.39 -7.97
N SER A 441 -6.86 -1.40 -7.06
CA SER A 441 -7.92 -0.38 -6.94
C SER A 441 -8.03 0.51 -8.20
N VAL A 442 -6.91 0.89 -8.81
CA VAL A 442 -6.88 1.66 -10.08
C VAL A 442 -7.44 0.83 -11.24
N ARG A 443 -7.07 -0.45 -11.35
CA ARG A 443 -7.63 -1.40 -12.32
C ARG A 443 -9.15 -1.55 -12.14
N PHE A 444 -9.62 -1.64 -10.90
CA PHE A 444 -11.04 -1.67 -10.60
C PHE A 444 -11.76 -0.38 -11.02
N ALA A 445 -11.14 0.80 -10.82
CA ALA A 445 -11.68 2.07 -11.32
C ALA A 445 -11.77 2.13 -12.85
N TYR A 446 -10.74 1.68 -13.58
CA TYR A 446 -10.80 1.56 -15.05
C TYR A 446 -11.92 0.62 -15.52
N TYR A 447 -12.13 -0.50 -14.83
CA TYR A 447 -13.23 -1.43 -15.11
C TYR A 447 -14.60 -0.77 -14.88
N VAL A 448 -14.80 -0.12 -13.72
CA VAL A 448 -16.06 0.55 -13.36
C VAL A 448 -16.41 1.66 -14.36
N LEU A 449 -15.44 2.52 -14.69
CA LEU A 449 -15.64 3.64 -15.62
C LEU A 449 -15.98 3.15 -17.03
N ASN A 450 -15.30 2.13 -17.55
CA ASN A 450 -15.69 1.53 -18.83
C ASN A 450 -17.01 0.75 -18.75
N GLN A 451 -17.41 0.24 -17.57
CA GLN A 451 -18.71 -0.42 -17.39
C GLN A 451 -19.88 0.59 -17.40
N GLN A 452 -19.65 1.81 -16.89
CA GLN A 452 -20.61 2.91 -16.93
C GLN A 452 -20.68 3.57 -18.32
N PHE A 453 -19.53 3.91 -18.90
CA PHE A 453 -19.43 4.84 -20.02
C PHE A 453 -18.97 4.22 -21.35
N GLY A 454 -18.46 2.98 -21.35
CA GLY A 454 -17.99 2.28 -22.54
C GLY A 454 -19.10 2.05 -23.57
N SER A 455 -18.74 1.98 -24.86
CA SER A 455 -19.73 1.67 -25.90
C SER A 455 -20.30 0.26 -25.71
N ASP A 456 -21.57 0.06 -26.09
CA ASP A 456 -22.25 -1.23 -25.91
C ASP A 456 -21.60 -2.31 -26.80
N ALA A 457 -21.29 -3.46 -26.20
CA ALA A 457 -20.75 -4.65 -26.86
C ALA A 457 -21.79 -5.78 -26.94
N GLY A 458 -23.06 -5.48 -26.66
CA GLY A 458 -24.18 -6.40 -26.67
C GLY A 458 -24.18 -7.37 -25.48
N LYS A 459 -25.36 -7.92 -25.18
CA LYS A 459 -25.58 -8.86 -24.06
C LYS A 459 -25.15 -8.29 -22.69
N GLY A 460 -25.27 -6.97 -22.49
CA GLY A 460 -24.88 -6.28 -21.25
C GLY A 460 -23.38 -6.07 -21.06
N ARG A 461 -22.55 -6.44 -22.05
CA ARG A 461 -21.10 -6.21 -22.06
C ARG A 461 -20.80 -4.79 -22.55
N ARG A 462 -19.67 -4.23 -22.10
CA ARG A 462 -19.14 -2.94 -22.60
C ARG A 462 -17.80 -3.13 -23.29
N TYR A 463 -17.45 -2.20 -24.16
CA TYR A 463 -16.08 -2.03 -24.64
C TYR A 463 -15.26 -1.16 -23.68
N ARG A 464 -13.94 -1.35 -23.67
CA ARG A 464 -12.95 -0.62 -22.87
C ARG A 464 -12.43 0.60 -23.64
N ASP A 465 -13.34 1.44 -24.10
CA ASP A 465 -13.08 2.55 -25.01
C ASP A 465 -13.41 3.94 -24.43
N ALA A 466 -14.06 4.03 -23.28
CA ALA A 466 -14.38 5.31 -22.62
C ALA A 466 -13.19 5.91 -21.86
N VAL A 467 -12.43 5.10 -21.13
CA VAL A 467 -11.21 5.54 -20.42
C VAL A 467 -10.06 4.56 -20.60
N LYS A 468 -8.84 5.09 -20.80
CA LYS A 468 -7.61 4.35 -21.10
C LYS A 468 -6.41 5.05 -20.43
N PRO A 469 -5.39 4.32 -19.94
CA PRO A 469 -4.24 4.90 -19.24
C PRO A 469 -3.59 6.11 -19.94
N ALA A 470 -3.32 6.01 -21.24
CA ALA A 470 -2.68 7.07 -22.03
C ALA A 470 -3.50 8.39 -22.15
N ARG A 471 -4.74 8.45 -21.65
CA ARG A 471 -5.61 9.64 -21.68
C ARG A 471 -6.26 9.97 -20.34
N THR A 472 -5.94 9.23 -19.27
CA THR A 472 -6.53 9.40 -17.95
C THR A 472 -5.46 9.86 -16.97
N ILE A 473 -5.69 10.99 -16.30
CA ILE A 473 -4.80 11.47 -15.25
C ILE A 473 -5.00 10.59 -14.01
N VAL A 474 -3.99 9.87 -13.59
CA VAL A 474 -4.02 9.08 -12.35
C VAL A 474 -3.02 9.64 -11.35
N ILE A 475 -3.53 10.18 -10.24
CA ILE A 475 -2.71 10.63 -9.12
C ILE A 475 -2.72 9.53 -8.06
N ALA A 476 -1.56 8.91 -7.86
CA ALA A 476 -1.36 8.02 -6.73
C ALA A 476 -1.20 8.88 -5.47
N SER A 477 -2.12 8.70 -4.53
CA SER A 477 -2.19 9.45 -3.30
C SER A 477 -2.64 8.60 -2.11
N SER A 478 -2.22 9.05 -0.93
CA SER A 478 -3.00 9.18 0.29
C SER A 478 -2.04 9.70 1.38
N ILE A 479 -2.37 9.54 2.65
CA ILE A 479 -1.58 9.99 3.81
C ILE A 479 -1.11 8.81 4.67
N SER A 480 -0.04 8.97 5.45
CA SER A 480 0.42 7.93 6.39
C SER A 480 0.74 6.60 5.66
N ASN A 481 0.29 5.46 6.17
CA ASN A 481 0.36 4.16 5.48
C ASN A 481 -0.27 4.17 4.07
N GLY A 482 -1.27 5.02 3.82
CA GLY A 482 -1.85 5.18 2.49
C GLY A 482 -0.91 5.89 1.52
N GLY A 483 -0.16 6.89 2.00
CA GLY A 483 0.90 7.54 1.24
C GLY A 483 2.06 6.59 0.92
N GLY A 484 2.43 5.74 1.89
CA GLY A 484 3.37 4.63 1.68
C GLY A 484 2.90 3.63 0.61
N ALA A 485 1.61 3.29 0.63
CA ALA A 485 1.00 2.43 -0.38
C ALA A 485 1.00 3.05 -1.79
N ALA A 486 0.74 4.36 -1.90
CA ALA A 486 0.80 5.10 -3.16
C ALA A 486 2.23 5.19 -3.74
N LEU A 487 3.25 5.41 -2.90
CA LEU A 487 4.66 5.34 -3.33
C LEU A 487 5.02 3.92 -3.81
N ALA A 488 4.65 2.89 -3.04
CA ALA A 488 4.88 1.49 -3.42
C ALA A 488 4.19 1.12 -4.75
N ALA A 489 2.98 1.65 -5.00
CA ALA A 489 2.27 1.48 -6.25
C ALA A 489 3.01 2.13 -7.42
N ALA A 490 3.51 3.36 -7.24
CA ALA A 490 4.24 4.08 -8.28
C ALA A 490 5.58 3.42 -8.67
N GLU A 491 6.28 2.80 -7.71
CA GLU A 491 7.47 1.97 -7.97
C GLU A 491 7.13 0.69 -8.74
N GLN A 492 6.02 0.03 -8.36
CA GLN A 492 5.57 -1.24 -8.94
C GLN A 492 4.86 -1.08 -10.31
N ASP A 493 4.38 0.13 -10.63
CA ASP A 493 3.66 0.43 -11.86
C ASP A 493 4.55 0.37 -13.12
N SER A 494 4.70 -0.84 -13.65
CA SER A 494 5.20 -1.12 -15.00
C SER A 494 4.13 -0.94 -16.07
N ALA A 495 2.85 -1.06 -15.71
CA ALA A 495 1.70 -0.95 -16.59
C ALA A 495 1.31 0.50 -16.96
N GLY A 496 2.05 1.51 -16.47
CA GLY A 496 1.86 2.92 -16.82
C GLY A 496 0.51 3.48 -16.36
N LEU A 497 -0.06 2.89 -15.29
CA LEU A 497 -1.36 3.27 -14.76
C LEU A 497 -1.32 4.57 -13.96
N ILE A 498 -0.17 4.96 -13.41
CA ILE A 498 0.00 6.14 -12.53
C ILE A 498 0.74 7.24 -13.28
N SER A 499 0.10 8.41 -13.40
CA SER A 499 0.66 9.59 -14.05
C SER A 499 1.59 10.39 -13.12
N GLY A 500 1.30 10.44 -11.83
CA GLY A 500 2.11 11.14 -10.82
C GLY A 500 1.71 10.81 -9.38
N VAL A 501 2.48 11.28 -8.41
CA VAL A 501 2.31 10.93 -6.98
C VAL A 501 2.23 12.18 -6.10
N ALA A 502 1.21 12.29 -5.25
CA ALA A 502 1.14 13.35 -4.24
C ALA A 502 0.64 12.78 -2.90
N VAL A 503 1.50 12.81 -1.87
CA VAL A 503 1.27 12.12 -0.59
C VAL A 503 1.66 12.97 0.62
N SER A 504 1.01 12.75 1.76
CA SER A 504 1.42 13.34 3.05
C SER A 504 1.98 12.28 4.00
N GLU A 505 3.08 12.61 4.67
CA GLU A 505 3.68 11.87 5.78
C GLU A 505 3.72 10.34 5.51
N PRO A 506 4.26 9.90 4.35
CA PRO A 506 4.16 8.50 3.96
C PRO A 506 4.93 7.61 4.93
N ASN A 507 4.27 6.57 5.47
CA ASN A 507 5.00 5.49 6.12
C ASN A 507 5.69 4.67 5.04
N VAL A 508 6.99 4.86 4.91
CA VAL A 508 7.79 4.21 3.89
C VAL A 508 9.17 3.87 4.44
N GLU A 509 9.55 2.62 4.30
CA GLU A 509 10.85 2.07 4.69
C GLU A 509 11.68 1.85 3.42
N VAL A 510 12.98 2.15 3.41
CA VAL A 510 13.80 2.11 2.19
C VAL A 510 15.06 1.26 2.32
N SER A 511 15.43 0.63 1.21
CA SER A 511 16.71 -0.06 1.03
C SER A 511 17.77 0.86 0.42
N GLY A 512 19.05 0.45 0.45
CA GLY A 512 20.12 1.12 -0.31
C GLY A 512 20.66 2.44 0.27
N ILE A 513 20.36 2.75 1.53
CA ILE A 513 20.73 3.99 2.24
C ILE A 513 21.97 3.85 3.14
N GLU A 514 22.85 2.90 2.86
CA GLU A 514 24.06 2.69 3.66
C GLU A 514 25.07 3.84 3.46
N GLY A 515 25.57 4.38 4.59
CA GLY A 515 26.53 5.48 4.60
C GLY A 515 25.98 6.81 4.08
N VAL A 516 24.65 7.02 4.17
CA VAL A 516 24.01 8.31 3.92
C VAL A 516 23.82 9.07 5.23
N THR A 517 23.67 10.40 5.17
CA THR A 517 23.35 11.23 6.33
C THR A 517 22.24 12.21 6.01
N ILE A 518 21.58 12.72 7.05
CA ILE A 518 20.67 13.87 6.95
C ILE A 518 21.26 14.99 7.80
N ARG A 519 21.21 16.23 7.33
CA ARG A 519 21.60 17.40 8.11
C ARG A 519 20.44 18.40 8.17
N GLN A 520 20.00 18.75 9.38
CA GLN A 520 19.06 19.85 9.62
C GLN A 520 19.81 20.99 10.31
N GLY A 521 20.02 22.10 9.61
CA GLY A 521 20.88 23.18 10.09
C GLY A 521 22.30 22.68 10.37
N ASP A 522 22.71 22.72 11.64
CA ASP A 522 24.01 22.22 12.12
C ASP A 522 23.95 20.78 12.69
N VAL A 523 22.74 20.20 12.84
CA VAL A 523 22.56 18.85 13.41
C VAL A 523 22.67 17.80 12.29
N VAL A 524 23.60 16.85 12.45
CA VAL A 524 23.76 15.70 11.56
C VAL A 524 23.15 14.45 12.19
N PHE A 525 22.30 13.76 11.43
CA PHE A 525 21.70 12.47 11.76
C PHE A 525 22.39 11.36 10.94
N GLU A 526 23.04 10.44 11.65
CA GLU A 526 23.65 9.23 11.09
C GLU A 526 22.71 8.03 11.12
N GLN A 527 21.75 8.02 12.06
CA GLN A 527 20.71 7.00 12.14
C GLN A 527 19.56 7.36 11.19
N VAL A 528 19.64 6.87 9.95
CA VAL A 528 18.72 7.17 8.85
C VAL A 528 18.00 5.89 8.39
N GLY A 529 16.74 6.02 7.98
CA GLY A 529 15.92 4.95 7.36
C GLY A 529 15.80 3.62 8.10
N LYS A 530 15.61 3.65 9.42
CA LYS A 530 15.24 2.44 10.17
C LYS A 530 13.79 2.04 9.86
N PRO A 531 13.47 0.74 9.75
CA PRO A 531 12.09 0.27 9.68
C PRO A 531 11.19 0.76 10.81
N LEU A 532 9.89 0.97 10.55
CA LEU A 532 8.90 1.40 11.54
C LEU A 532 8.89 0.50 12.76
N LEU A 533 8.85 -0.82 12.56
CA LEU A 533 8.83 -1.76 13.68
C LEU A 533 10.14 -1.73 14.50
N ASP A 534 11.28 -1.41 13.89
CA ASP A 534 12.53 -1.24 14.63
C ASP A 534 12.47 -0.01 15.55
N TYR A 535 12.23 1.19 15.01
CA TYR A 535 12.23 2.37 15.85
C TYR A 535 11.02 2.41 16.81
N ILE A 536 9.82 1.97 16.41
CA ILE A 536 8.65 1.99 17.31
C ILE A 536 8.79 1.00 18.48
N SER A 537 9.45 -0.16 18.28
CA SER A 537 9.79 -1.08 19.38
C SER A 537 10.85 -0.50 20.32
N TYR A 538 11.75 0.34 19.79
CA TYR A 538 12.69 1.13 20.61
C TYR A 538 11.95 2.22 21.40
N ALA A 539 11.05 2.98 20.76
CA ALA A 539 10.24 4.01 21.41
C ALA A 539 9.38 3.45 22.55
N ASN A 540 8.80 2.26 22.35
CA ASN A 540 8.04 1.56 23.40
C ASN A 540 8.85 1.33 24.68
N LEU A 541 10.17 1.12 24.58
CA LEU A 541 11.02 1.02 25.77
C LEU A 541 11.13 2.36 26.52
N TYR A 542 11.42 3.45 25.82
CA TYR A 542 11.91 4.69 26.44
C TYR A 542 10.86 5.80 26.64
N GLN A 543 9.81 5.87 25.82
CA GLN A 543 8.81 6.95 25.88
C GLN A 543 8.19 7.19 27.28
N PRO A 544 7.80 6.17 28.07
CA PRO A 544 7.18 6.42 29.38
C PRO A 544 8.15 7.02 30.41
N CYS A 545 9.45 6.76 30.24
CA CYS A 545 10.49 7.39 31.07
C CYS A 545 10.83 8.79 30.54
N ALA A 546 10.98 8.94 29.21
CA ALA A 546 11.27 10.21 28.57
C ALA A 546 10.20 11.27 28.85
N ALA A 547 8.92 10.87 28.94
CA ALA A 547 7.78 11.72 29.30
C ALA A 547 7.93 12.48 30.64
N LEU A 548 8.80 12.00 31.54
CA LEU A 548 9.10 12.64 32.83
C LEU A 548 10.25 13.67 32.74
N SER A 549 10.85 13.87 31.57
CA SER A 549 11.87 14.90 31.37
C SER A 549 11.25 16.29 31.51
N PRO A 550 11.90 17.25 32.21
CA PRO A 550 11.43 18.64 32.27
C PRO A 550 11.27 19.30 30.90
N ALA A 551 12.02 18.84 29.88
CA ALA A 551 11.87 19.30 28.50
C ALA A 551 10.47 19.01 27.93
N LEU A 552 9.78 17.99 28.45
CA LEU A 552 8.44 17.55 28.03
C LEU A 552 7.33 17.96 29.00
N ALA A 553 7.63 18.76 30.04
CA ALA A 553 6.63 19.23 31.00
C ALA A 553 5.52 20.08 30.36
N GLY A 554 5.81 20.73 29.23
CA GLY A 554 4.83 21.47 28.43
C GLY A 554 4.13 20.66 27.32
N ALA A 555 4.50 19.40 27.10
CA ALA A 555 3.95 18.60 26.01
C ALA A 555 2.43 18.40 26.15
N PRO A 556 1.64 18.57 25.09
CA PRO A 556 0.19 18.47 25.17
C PRO A 556 -0.22 17.01 25.41
N SER A 557 -1.25 16.80 26.22
CA SER A 557 -1.68 15.46 26.67
C SER A 557 -0.57 14.56 27.27
N ASN A 558 0.48 15.14 27.86
CA ASN A 558 1.42 14.39 28.69
C ASN A 558 0.78 13.98 30.03
N VAL A 559 -0.01 12.90 29.98
CA VAL A 559 -0.68 12.28 31.13
C VAL A 559 -0.12 10.89 31.43
N VAL A 560 1.16 10.68 31.15
CA VAL A 560 1.91 9.50 31.65
C VAL A 560 1.89 9.56 33.18
N ASP A 561 1.51 8.43 33.79
CA ASP A 561 1.48 8.28 35.24
C ASP A 561 2.90 8.41 35.80
N PRO A 562 3.19 9.42 36.64
CA PRO A 562 4.55 9.71 37.06
C PRO A 562 5.12 8.61 37.97
N VAL A 563 4.27 7.84 38.66
CA VAL A 563 4.72 6.73 39.51
C VAL A 563 5.12 5.55 38.62
N ARG A 564 4.26 5.13 37.68
CA ARG A 564 4.57 4.04 36.73
C ARG A 564 5.74 4.42 35.81
N GLY A 565 5.82 5.67 35.37
CA GLY A 565 6.95 6.21 34.60
C GLY A 565 8.27 6.20 35.38
N ALA A 566 8.24 6.54 36.67
CA ALA A 566 9.43 6.47 37.53
C ALA A 566 9.91 5.03 37.76
N VAL A 567 8.97 4.08 37.94
CA VAL A 567 9.30 2.64 38.00
C VAL A 567 9.91 2.17 36.67
N ARG A 568 9.36 2.60 35.52
CA ARG A 568 9.91 2.31 34.19
C ARG A 568 11.35 2.84 34.03
N CYS A 569 11.61 4.08 34.44
CA CYS A 569 12.96 4.65 34.46
C CYS A 569 13.92 3.81 35.33
N ALA A 570 13.53 3.50 36.57
CA ALA A 570 14.35 2.76 37.51
C ALA A 570 14.65 1.33 37.03
N ARG A 571 13.68 0.64 36.43
CA ARG A 571 13.92 -0.69 35.84
C ARG A 571 14.87 -0.63 34.64
N LEU A 572 14.67 0.30 33.71
CA LEU A 572 15.57 0.47 32.57
C LEU A 572 17.01 0.76 33.03
N ALA A 573 17.20 1.53 34.10
CA ALA A 573 18.51 1.76 34.71
C ALA A 573 19.08 0.49 35.37
N SER A 574 18.28 -0.27 36.12
CA SER A 574 18.70 -1.55 36.72
C SER A 574 19.10 -2.62 35.70
N LEU A 575 18.57 -2.53 34.47
CA LEU A 575 18.92 -3.38 33.33
C LEU A 575 20.08 -2.82 32.48
N GLY A 576 20.71 -1.71 32.89
CA GLY A 576 21.81 -1.07 32.16
C GLY A 576 21.40 -0.37 30.85
N LEU A 577 20.10 -0.25 30.57
CA LEU A 577 19.58 0.36 29.33
C LEU A 577 19.57 1.90 29.39
N LEU A 578 19.51 2.46 30.62
CA LEU A 578 19.65 3.87 30.93
C LEU A 578 20.75 4.11 31.97
N ALA A 579 21.32 5.31 31.95
CA ALA A 579 22.26 5.79 32.95
C ALA A 579 21.61 6.80 33.91
N GLY A 580 22.21 6.99 35.09
CA GLY A 580 21.84 8.00 36.07
C GLY A 580 21.09 7.43 37.27
N ASP A 581 21.35 8.02 38.45
CA ASP A 581 20.91 7.50 39.75
C ASP A 581 19.58 8.10 40.23
N THR A 582 19.04 9.09 39.49
CA THR A 582 17.75 9.74 39.78
C THR A 582 16.78 9.59 38.61
N THR A 583 15.48 9.56 38.90
CA THR A 583 14.42 9.55 37.87
C THR A 583 14.58 10.70 36.87
N LEU A 584 14.99 11.90 37.32
CA LEU A 584 15.25 13.04 36.46
C LEU A 584 16.41 12.77 35.47
N SER A 585 17.55 12.27 35.96
CA SER A 585 18.67 11.90 35.08
C SER A 585 18.31 10.78 34.09
N GLN A 586 17.52 9.80 34.54
CA GLN A 586 17.06 8.68 33.72
C GLN A 586 16.07 9.13 32.63
N ALA A 587 15.13 10.03 32.96
CA ALA A 587 14.17 10.60 32.02
C ALA A 587 14.86 11.43 30.92
N ASN A 588 15.85 12.25 31.30
CA ASN A 588 16.67 12.99 30.35
C ASN A 588 17.52 12.03 29.47
N ALA A 589 18.08 10.97 30.05
CA ALA A 589 18.79 9.93 29.29
C ALA A 589 17.86 9.17 28.33
N ALA A 590 16.60 8.92 28.70
CA ALA A 590 15.60 8.29 27.84
C ALA A 590 15.21 9.18 26.66
N LEU A 591 15.03 10.49 26.87
CA LEU A 591 14.81 11.44 25.77
C LEU A 591 16.03 11.55 24.85
N ALA A 592 17.25 11.57 25.43
CA ALA A 592 18.49 11.54 24.65
C ALA A 592 18.65 10.26 23.82
N LYS A 593 18.22 9.10 24.34
CA LYS A 593 18.19 7.82 23.61
C LYS A 593 17.25 7.90 22.40
N LEU A 594 16.06 8.48 22.53
CA LEU A 594 15.13 8.70 21.42
C LEU A 594 15.76 9.60 20.34
N ARG A 595 16.27 10.78 20.70
CA ARG A 595 16.95 11.68 19.75
C ARG A 595 18.11 10.98 19.03
N ALA A 596 18.98 10.28 19.78
CA ALA A 596 20.11 9.54 19.23
C ALA A 596 19.70 8.37 18.31
N TYR A 597 18.46 7.87 18.41
CA TYR A 597 17.95 6.82 17.54
C TYR A 597 17.45 7.34 16.18
N GLY A 598 17.18 8.65 16.05
CA GLY A 598 16.80 9.29 14.79
C GLY A 598 15.68 10.33 14.86
N TRP A 599 15.09 10.58 16.03
CA TRP A 599 14.03 11.59 16.18
C TRP A 599 14.57 13.03 16.20
N ASN A 600 13.82 13.95 15.58
CA ASN A 600 14.11 15.38 15.63
C ASN A 600 13.72 15.97 16.99
N ALA A 601 14.47 16.99 17.45
CA ALA A 601 14.09 17.77 18.63
C ALA A 601 12.73 18.48 18.48
N ASP A 602 12.37 18.90 17.25
CA ASP A 602 11.05 19.43 16.91
C ASP A 602 9.89 18.48 17.29
N SER A 603 10.16 17.16 17.28
CA SER A 603 9.18 16.10 17.53
C SER A 603 9.13 15.64 19.00
N ASP A 604 9.99 16.16 19.87
CA ASP A 604 10.12 15.73 21.27
C ASP A 604 8.81 15.88 22.06
N ILE A 605 8.11 17.01 21.86
CA ILE A 605 6.82 17.27 22.53
C ILE A 605 5.68 16.34 22.07
N ALA A 606 5.89 15.53 21.03
CA ALA A 606 4.93 14.53 20.58
C ALA A 606 5.14 13.14 21.20
N GLN A 607 6.33 12.87 21.77
CA GLN A 607 6.67 11.58 22.38
C GLN A 607 5.67 11.12 23.46
N PRO A 608 5.17 11.98 24.38
CA PRO A 608 4.27 11.52 25.44
C PRO A 608 2.87 11.16 24.92
N PHE A 609 2.27 11.96 24.04
CA PHE A 609 0.91 11.70 23.58
C PHE A 609 0.83 10.48 22.64
N GLN A 610 1.90 10.18 21.90
CA GLN A 610 1.99 8.96 21.08
C GLN A 610 1.96 7.68 21.93
N TYR A 611 2.59 7.72 23.11
CA TYR A 611 2.54 6.63 24.07
C TYR A 611 1.19 6.56 24.80
N VAL A 612 0.64 7.70 25.24
CA VAL A 612 -0.63 7.78 25.97
C VAL A 612 -1.82 7.38 25.10
N PHE A 613 -1.86 7.82 23.84
CA PHE A 613 -2.86 7.36 22.86
C PHE A 613 -2.51 5.99 22.26
N ALA A 614 -1.52 5.29 22.84
CA ALA A 614 -1.13 3.92 22.58
C ALA A 614 -0.76 3.58 21.13
N ALA A 615 -0.40 4.59 20.33
CA ALA A 615 0.06 4.39 18.97
C ALA A 615 1.34 3.55 18.94
N THR A 616 2.28 3.84 19.83
CA THR A 616 3.57 3.13 19.95
C THR A 616 3.39 1.65 20.28
N GLN A 617 2.60 1.34 21.32
CA GLN A 617 2.36 -0.03 21.79
C GLN A 617 1.54 -0.83 20.77
N GLY A 618 0.46 -0.24 20.25
CA GLY A 618 -0.43 -0.86 19.28
C GLY A 618 0.28 -1.20 17.97
N ILE A 619 1.08 -0.26 17.43
CA ILE A 619 1.89 -0.51 16.22
C ILE A 619 2.91 -1.62 16.51
N ALA A 620 3.67 -1.54 17.60
CA ALA A 620 4.68 -2.55 17.93
C ALA A 620 4.09 -3.97 18.02
N MET A 621 2.92 -4.14 18.64
CA MET A 621 2.23 -5.44 18.71
C MET A 621 1.67 -5.85 17.34
N ALA A 622 0.93 -5.00 16.65
CA ALA A 622 0.26 -5.34 15.40
C ALA A 622 1.25 -5.71 14.29
N TYR A 623 2.32 -4.93 14.14
CA TYR A 623 3.33 -5.13 13.10
C TYR A 623 4.25 -6.33 13.38
N ALA A 624 4.63 -6.58 14.63
CA ALA A 624 5.36 -7.81 14.99
C ALA A 624 4.55 -9.07 14.66
N ASN A 625 3.23 -9.05 14.93
CA ASN A 625 2.34 -10.13 14.56
C ASN A 625 2.19 -10.28 13.02
N ALA A 626 1.98 -9.18 12.29
CA ALA A 626 1.81 -9.17 10.84
C ALA A 626 3.08 -9.63 10.08
N TYR A 627 4.24 -9.03 10.36
CA TYR A 627 5.51 -9.35 9.69
C TYR A 627 5.92 -10.81 9.96
N GLY A 628 5.79 -11.27 11.21
CA GLY A 628 6.02 -12.66 11.57
C GLY A 628 4.92 -13.64 11.11
N ARG A 629 3.77 -13.14 10.64
CA ARG A 629 2.56 -13.90 10.27
C ARG A 629 2.06 -14.80 11.40
N PHE A 630 2.01 -14.27 12.61
CA PHE A 630 1.58 -15.02 13.79
C PHE A 630 0.05 -15.17 13.84
N SER A 631 -0.39 -16.27 14.44
CA SER A 631 -1.79 -16.54 14.76
C SER A 631 -2.17 -15.86 16.07
N VAL A 632 -3.46 -15.55 16.27
CA VAL A 632 -3.97 -15.14 17.59
C VAL A 632 -3.67 -16.17 18.68
N ALA A 633 -3.59 -17.45 18.31
CA ALA A 633 -3.24 -18.54 19.22
C ALA A 633 -1.78 -18.53 19.69
N ASP A 634 -0.88 -17.81 19.00
CA ASP A 634 0.54 -17.75 19.35
C ASP A 634 0.81 -16.83 20.56
N ASN A 635 -0.13 -15.93 20.90
CA ASN A 635 -0.02 -14.91 21.96
C ASN A 635 1.38 -14.28 22.01
N LEU A 636 1.86 -13.72 20.88
CA LEU A 636 3.24 -13.25 20.72
C LEU A 636 3.65 -12.32 21.88
N CYS A 637 4.75 -12.64 22.56
CA CYS A 637 5.20 -11.93 23.76
C CYS A 637 4.14 -11.80 24.88
N GLN A 638 3.27 -12.81 25.03
CA GLN A 638 2.15 -12.87 25.98
C GLN A 638 1.07 -11.78 25.77
N PHE A 639 1.07 -11.10 24.62
CA PHE A 639 0.04 -10.13 24.27
C PHE A 639 -1.17 -10.80 23.59
N GLY A 640 -2.34 -10.20 23.79
CA GLY A 640 -3.57 -10.48 23.06
C GLY A 640 -4.49 -9.26 23.01
N TYR A 641 -5.67 -9.41 22.40
CA TYR A 641 -6.71 -8.38 22.40
C TYR A 641 -7.99 -8.88 23.06
N ALA A 642 -8.62 -8.03 23.85
CA ALA A 642 -9.87 -8.30 24.55
C ALA A 642 -10.61 -7.00 24.87
N VAL A 643 -11.90 -7.08 25.23
CA VAL A 643 -12.58 -5.96 25.91
C VAL A 643 -12.21 -6.01 27.40
N THR A 644 -11.98 -4.84 27.99
CA THR A 644 -11.61 -4.71 29.42
C THR A 644 -12.52 -3.74 30.14
N ASN A 645 -12.83 -4.00 31.41
CA ASN A 645 -13.49 -3.02 32.27
C ASN A 645 -12.52 -1.90 32.73
N ASN A 646 -13.03 -0.94 33.51
CA ASN A 646 -12.25 0.19 34.02
C ASN A 646 -11.08 -0.20 34.95
N LEU A 647 -11.10 -1.41 35.52
CA LEU A 647 -9.99 -1.98 36.32
C LEU A 647 -8.93 -2.67 35.44
N GLY A 648 -9.12 -2.69 34.12
CA GLY A 648 -8.26 -3.40 33.16
C GLY A 648 -8.50 -4.91 33.07
N LEU A 649 -9.46 -5.45 33.82
CA LEU A 649 -9.77 -6.88 33.78
C LEU A 649 -10.51 -7.21 32.48
N VAL A 650 -10.12 -8.34 31.86
CA VAL A 650 -10.81 -8.93 30.71
C VAL A 650 -12.28 -9.19 31.05
N ILE A 651 -13.19 -8.77 30.17
CA ILE A 651 -14.64 -9.05 30.28
C ILE A 651 -15.17 -9.62 28.96
N PRO A 652 -16.32 -10.32 28.97
CA PRO A 652 -17.00 -10.74 27.75
C PRO A 652 -17.32 -9.58 26.81
N THR A 653 -17.25 -9.85 25.52
CA THR A 653 -17.80 -8.99 24.47
C THR A 653 -19.34 -9.02 24.50
N THR A 654 -19.97 -8.01 23.91
CA THR A 654 -21.43 -7.93 23.77
C THR A 654 -21.80 -7.56 22.33
N PRO A 655 -23.00 -7.92 21.84
CA PRO A 655 -23.46 -7.50 20.52
C PRO A 655 -23.39 -5.97 20.34
N LEU A 656 -23.82 -5.21 21.35
CA LEU A 656 -23.74 -3.74 21.41
C LEU A 656 -22.31 -3.20 21.28
N GLY A 657 -21.32 -3.88 21.86
CA GLY A 657 -19.90 -3.49 21.76
C GLY A 657 -19.27 -3.89 20.43
N LEU A 658 -19.71 -5.00 19.82
CA LEU A 658 -19.16 -5.55 18.58
C LEU A 658 -19.74 -4.89 17.31
N ALA A 659 -21.03 -4.52 17.33
CA ALA A 659 -21.75 -3.92 16.22
C ALA A 659 -21.09 -2.63 15.64
N PRO A 660 -20.72 -1.60 16.44
CA PRO A 660 -20.16 -0.36 15.91
C PRO A 660 -18.70 -0.47 15.43
N LEU A 661 -18.03 -1.62 15.58
CA LEU A 661 -16.60 -1.73 15.36
C LEU A 661 -16.20 -1.48 13.90
N TYR A 662 -17.02 -1.85 12.90
CA TYR A 662 -16.71 -1.56 11.49
C TYR A 662 -16.58 -0.04 11.23
N ALA A 663 -17.40 0.76 11.90
CA ALA A 663 -17.39 2.20 11.77
C ALA A 663 -16.26 2.87 12.56
N THR A 664 -15.99 2.38 13.77
CA THR A 664 -15.16 3.10 14.75
C THR A 664 -13.71 2.59 14.85
N LEU A 665 -13.45 1.32 14.54
CA LEU A 665 -12.13 0.70 14.73
C LEU A 665 -11.10 1.26 13.73
N ASN A 666 -9.92 1.62 14.22
CA ASN A 666 -8.80 2.12 13.39
C ASN A 666 -7.89 1.00 12.83
N GLY A 667 -8.16 -0.26 13.18
CA GLY A 667 -7.41 -1.47 12.84
C GLY A 667 -6.18 -1.76 13.71
N ILE A 668 -5.83 -0.87 14.64
CA ILE A 668 -4.73 -1.04 15.61
C ILE A 668 -5.26 -0.70 17.01
N PRO A 669 -5.65 -1.69 17.82
CA PRO A 669 -6.01 -1.45 19.22
C PRO A 669 -4.79 -1.04 20.06
N PRO A 670 -5.00 -0.37 21.21
CA PRO A 670 -6.29 -0.17 21.85
C PRO A 670 -7.13 0.93 21.18
N SER A 671 -8.36 0.59 20.83
CA SER A 671 -9.32 1.48 20.19
C SER A 671 -10.73 0.87 20.23
N SER A 672 -11.76 1.71 20.22
CA SER A 672 -13.17 1.30 20.18
C SER A 672 -13.59 0.25 21.22
N GLY A 673 -13.04 0.33 22.44
CA GLY A 673 -13.33 -0.60 23.54
C GLY A 673 -12.54 -1.92 23.50
N ILE A 674 -11.79 -2.19 22.42
CA ILE A 674 -10.80 -3.27 22.39
C ILE A 674 -9.50 -2.74 22.99
N SER A 675 -8.96 -3.48 23.95
CA SER A 675 -7.70 -3.18 24.63
C SER A 675 -6.60 -4.16 24.21
N MET A 676 -5.35 -3.69 24.24
CA MET A 676 -4.19 -4.59 24.39
C MET A 676 -4.20 -5.17 25.80
N VAL A 677 -4.03 -6.49 25.89
CA VAL A 677 -3.94 -7.21 27.17
C VAL A 677 -2.70 -8.09 27.19
N TYR A 678 -2.15 -8.32 28.38
CA TYR A 678 -0.91 -9.06 28.59
C TYR A 678 -1.08 -10.07 29.73
N GLY A 679 -0.60 -11.30 29.53
CA GLY A 679 -0.55 -12.33 30.57
C GLY A 679 -0.30 -13.74 30.05
N SER A 680 0.34 -14.57 30.86
CA SER A 680 0.70 -15.95 30.54
C SER A 680 -0.47 -16.93 30.49
N THR A 681 -1.60 -16.59 31.12
CA THR A 681 -2.85 -17.36 31.12
C THR A 681 -4.04 -16.40 31.08
N GLY A 682 -5.23 -16.87 30.69
CA GLY A 682 -6.45 -16.08 30.70
C GLY A 682 -6.79 -15.48 32.07
N LEU A 683 -6.48 -16.18 33.16
CA LEU A 683 -6.72 -15.72 34.54
C LEU A 683 -5.74 -14.63 35.00
N THR A 684 -4.51 -14.63 34.48
CA THR A 684 -3.49 -13.62 34.77
C THR A 684 -3.48 -12.46 33.78
N THR A 685 -4.34 -12.50 32.75
CA THR A 685 -4.39 -11.48 31.70
C THR A 685 -5.07 -10.19 32.19
N ILE A 686 -4.38 -9.06 32.06
CA ILE A 686 -4.90 -7.71 32.35
C ILE A 686 -4.55 -6.74 31.21
N ARG A 687 -5.22 -5.59 31.12
CA ARG A 687 -4.83 -4.48 30.23
C ARG A 687 -3.34 -4.14 30.42
N GLU A 688 -2.61 -4.02 29.32
CA GLU A 688 -1.14 -4.13 29.34
C GLU A 688 -0.45 -3.06 30.21
N ASP A 689 -0.92 -1.81 30.20
CA ASP A 689 -0.39 -0.71 31.01
C ASP A 689 -0.55 -0.90 32.54
N LEU A 690 -1.37 -1.88 32.95
CA LEU A 690 -1.64 -2.25 34.34
C LEU A 690 -0.98 -3.58 34.76
N ALA A 691 -0.30 -4.26 33.83
CA ALA A 691 0.46 -5.47 34.12
C ALA A 691 1.59 -5.20 35.13
N THR A 692 1.90 -6.21 35.93
CA THR A 692 2.97 -6.16 36.93
C THR A 692 4.15 -7.02 36.51
N ASN A 693 5.36 -6.52 36.75
CA ASN A 693 6.59 -7.31 36.63
C ASN A 693 6.67 -8.42 37.71
N ALA A 694 7.73 -9.23 37.68
CA ALA A 694 7.99 -10.29 38.67
C ALA A 694 8.12 -9.79 40.13
N GLN A 695 8.31 -8.49 40.35
CA GLN A 695 8.37 -7.84 41.66
C GLN A 695 7.03 -7.21 42.09
N GLY A 696 5.95 -7.42 41.33
CA GLY A 696 4.62 -6.86 41.63
C GLY A 696 4.46 -5.38 41.28
N GLN A 697 5.42 -4.78 40.58
CA GLN A 697 5.43 -3.35 40.24
C GLN A 697 4.81 -3.10 38.87
N ARG A 698 4.05 -2.01 38.73
CA ARG A 698 3.54 -1.54 37.43
C ARG A 698 4.50 -0.55 36.80
N ASP A 699 4.94 -0.83 35.58
CA ASP A 699 6.03 -0.13 34.91
C ASP A 699 5.75 0.13 33.42
N TYR A 700 4.47 0.07 33.03
CA TYR A 700 4.02 0.03 31.63
C TYR A 700 4.57 -1.17 30.84
N ASN A 701 4.49 -2.36 31.45
CA ASN A 701 4.81 -3.65 30.84
C ASN A 701 6.17 -3.68 30.13
N LEU A 702 7.24 -3.38 30.88
CA LEU A 702 8.59 -3.40 30.30
C LEU A 702 8.98 -4.79 29.79
N ASP A 703 8.50 -5.85 30.45
CA ASP A 703 8.84 -7.23 30.08
C ASP A 703 8.27 -7.60 28.70
N GLY A 704 7.03 -7.22 28.40
CA GLY A 704 6.42 -7.35 27.06
C GLY A 704 7.10 -6.46 26.02
N ALA A 705 7.43 -5.22 26.35
CA ALA A 705 8.13 -4.30 25.45
C ALA A 705 9.55 -4.77 25.10
N LEU A 706 10.29 -5.31 26.07
CA LEU A 706 11.61 -5.94 25.86
C LEU A 706 11.52 -7.18 24.99
N CYS A 707 10.50 -8.02 25.20
CA CYS A 707 10.23 -9.19 24.35
C CYS A 707 10.02 -8.78 22.89
N LEU A 708 9.13 -7.81 22.63
CA LEU A 708 8.92 -7.30 21.26
C LEU A 708 10.22 -6.72 20.68
N ARG A 709 10.97 -5.91 21.44
CA ARG A 709 12.24 -5.34 20.98
C ARG A 709 13.24 -6.41 20.57
N ARG A 710 13.45 -7.46 21.39
CA ARG A 710 14.41 -8.52 21.06
C ARG A 710 13.98 -9.35 19.87
N LEU A 711 12.69 -9.68 19.75
CA LEU A 711 12.19 -10.43 18.59
C LEU A 711 12.34 -9.61 17.28
N VAL A 712 12.22 -8.29 17.33
CA VAL A 712 12.46 -7.42 16.16
C VAL A 712 13.95 -7.39 15.78
N THR A 713 14.85 -7.20 16.74
CA THR A 713 16.30 -7.06 16.48
C THR A 713 17.05 -8.39 16.31
N GLY A 714 16.51 -9.50 16.80
CA GLY A 714 17.22 -10.78 16.92
C GLY A 714 18.29 -10.80 18.01
N ILE A 715 18.32 -9.78 18.87
CA ILE A 715 19.33 -9.56 19.92
C ILE A 715 18.61 -9.16 21.20
N ASP A 716 18.91 -9.81 22.32
CA ASP A 716 18.39 -9.38 23.61
C ASP A 716 19.03 -8.03 24.03
N PRO A 717 18.24 -6.97 24.27
CA PRO A 717 18.78 -5.62 24.47
C PRO A 717 19.56 -5.47 25.79
N VAL A 718 19.38 -6.37 26.76
CA VAL A 718 20.07 -6.31 28.06
C VAL A 718 21.40 -7.04 27.98
N THR A 719 21.42 -8.26 27.45
CA THR A 719 22.63 -9.10 27.40
C THR A 719 23.49 -8.86 26.15
N GLN A 720 22.94 -8.18 25.13
CA GLN A 720 23.54 -7.98 23.80
C GLN A 720 23.87 -9.29 23.06
N GLN A 721 23.31 -10.43 23.50
CA GLN A 721 23.47 -11.72 22.85
C GLN A 721 22.40 -11.93 21.77
N ALA A 722 22.77 -12.66 20.72
CA ALA A 722 21.81 -13.12 19.72
C ALA A 722 20.82 -14.12 20.33
N LEU A 723 19.56 -14.07 19.87
CA LEU A 723 18.52 -14.99 20.34
C LEU A 723 18.77 -16.42 19.84
N THR A 724 18.32 -17.40 20.63
CA THR A 724 18.43 -18.83 20.31
C THR A 724 17.06 -19.52 20.39
N GLY A 725 16.94 -20.70 19.78
CA GLY A 725 15.75 -21.55 19.88
C GLY A 725 14.47 -20.89 19.36
N ASN A 726 13.39 -20.96 20.14
CA ASN A 726 12.07 -20.49 19.71
C ASN A 726 12.04 -18.97 19.44
N GLU A 727 12.67 -18.15 20.28
CA GLU A 727 12.72 -16.70 20.06
C GLU A 727 13.54 -16.35 18.80
N GLN A 728 14.59 -17.12 18.48
CA GLN A 728 15.33 -16.96 17.22
C GLN A 728 14.47 -17.26 15.99
N ALA A 729 13.67 -18.33 16.05
CA ALA A 729 12.76 -18.70 14.97
C ALA A 729 11.64 -17.65 14.78
N GLN A 730 11.09 -17.13 15.90
CA GLN A 730 10.13 -16.03 15.89
C GLN A 730 10.73 -14.76 15.29
N SER A 731 11.93 -14.38 15.73
CA SER A 731 12.65 -13.22 15.23
C SER A 731 12.97 -13.33 13.74
N SER A 732 13.44 -14.49 13.28
CA SER A 732 13.72 -14.76 11.87
C SER A 732 12.49 -14.58 10.97
N ARG A 733 11.28 -14.94 11.46
CA ARG A 733 10.01 -14.68 10.76
C ARG A 733 9.74 -13.18 10.65
N ILE A 734 9.88 -12.42 11.74
CA ILE A 734 9.67 -10.96 11.76
C ILE A 734 10.67 -10.25 10.83
N GLN A 735 11.96 -10.61 10.91
CA GLN A 735 13.01 -10.03 10.06
C GLN A 735 12.85 -10.38 8.58
N SER A 736 12.29 -11.56 8.26
CA SER A 736 11.89 -11.91 6.89
C SER A 736 10.73 -11.04 6.41
N GLY A 737 9.71 -10.82 7.25
CA GLY A 737 8.61 -9.89 6.94
C GLY A 737 9.07 -8.45 6.73
N LEU A 738 9.96 -7.94 7.58
CA LEU A 738 10.61 -6.62 7.44
C LEU A 738 11.31 -6.44 6.09
N LYS A 739 12.11 -7.43 5.66
CA LYS A 739 12.82 -7.36 4.38
C LYS A 739 11.89 -7.29 3.17
N GLN A 740 10.64 -7.74 3.29
CA GLN A 740 9.63 -7.72 2.22
C GLN A 740 8.91 -6.38 2.08
N VAL A 741 9.03 -5.46 3.04
CA VAL A 741 8.35 -4.15 3.00
C VAL A 741 9.26 -3.01 2.54
N LEU A 742 10.58 -3.20 2.56
CA LEU A 742 11.55 -2.22 2.08
C LEU A 742 11.28 -1.83 0.62
N ARG A 743 11.30 -0.52 0.37
CA ARG A 743 11.11 0.05 -0.96
C ARG A 743 12.45 0.31 -1.67
N SER A 744 12.37 0.43 -2.99
CA SER A 744 13.51 0.67 -3.87
C SER A 744 13.75 2.16 -4.13
N ALA A 745 12.76 3.01 -3.81
CA ALA A 745 12.70 4.43 -4.14
C ALA A 745 12.81 4.74 -5.65
N ASN A 746 12.58 3.75 -6.52
CA ASN A 746 12.59 3.89 -7.97
C ASN A 746 11.19 4.25 -8.49
N LEU A 747 10.87 5.54 -8.53
CA LEU A 747 9.60 6.04 -9.07
C LEU A 747 9.51 5.94 -10.61
N ARG A 748 10.58 5.47 -11.27
CA ARG A 748 10.71 5.31 -12.72
C ARG A 748 10.60 6.66 -13.45
N GLY A 749 11.07 7.73 -12.80
CA GLY A 749 10.99 9.09 -13.32
C GLY A 749 9.59 9.72 -13.30
N LYS A 750 8.59 9.09 -12.64
CA LYS A 750 7.27 9.70 -12.42
C LYS A 750 7.40 10.98 -11.58
N PRO A 751 6.65 12.06 -11.89
CA PRO A 751 6.61 13.25 -11.04
C PRO A 751 6.00 12.93 -9.69
N ALA A 752 6.63 13.40 -8.61
CA ALA A 752 6.18 13.12 -7.26
C ALA A 752 6.35 14.30 -6.30
N LEU A 753 5.40 14.46 -5.38
CA LEU A 753 5.47 15.41 -4.27
C LEU A 753 5.20 14.69 -2.94
N ILE A 754 6.10 14.85 -1.97
CA ILE A 754 5.90 14.40 -0.59
C ILE A 754 5.80 15.63 0.30
N VAL A 755 4.72 15.73 1.07
CA VAL A 755 4.53 16.71 2.15
C VAL A 755 4.77 16.01 3.49
N THR A 756 5.41 16.65 4.47
CA THR A 756 5.64 16.03 5.79
C THR A 756 5.75 17.06 6.90
N GLY A 757 5.12 16.81 8.05
CA GLY A 757 5.30 17.61 9.26
C GLY A 757 6.67 17.39 9.92
N ARG A 758 7.42 18.47 10.19
CA ARG A 758 8.76 18.40 10.82
C ARG A 758 8.76 17.75 12.21
N ALA A 759 7.67 17.91 12.95
CA ALA A 759 7.47 17.42 14.31
C ALA A 759 6.75 16.06 14.37
N ASP A 760 6.62 15.34 13.24
CA ASP A 760 6.14 13.96 13.23
C ASP A 760 7.13 13.02 13.95
N ALA A 761 6.77 12.61 15.17
CA ALA A 761 7.46 11.55 15.91
C ALA A 761 6.87 10.14 15.69
N LEU A 762 5.71 9.99 15.05
CA LEU A 762 5.11 8.68 14.81
C LEU A 762 5.85 8.00 13.66
N LEU A 763 6.01 8.73 12.56
CA LEU A 763 6.81 8.36 11.42
C LEU A 763 8.06 9.23 11.37
N ALA A 764 8.96 9.00 12.33
CA ALA A 764 10.19 9.78 12.54
C ALA A 764 10.86 10.12 11.19
N ILE A 765 10.87 11.40 10.81
CA ILE A 765 11.00 11.77 9.39
C ILE A 765 12.36 11.48 8.78
N ASN A 766 13.40 11.32 9.62
CA ASN A 766 14.74 10.85 9.23
C ASN A 766 14.76 9.35 8.88
N HIS A 767 13.72 8.60 9.24
CA HIS A 767 13.53 7.20 8.89
C HIS A 767 12.56 6.99 7.71
N THR A 768 11.64 7.93 7.49
CA THR A 768 10.61 7.85 6.45
C THR A 768 10.89 8.82 5.29
N SER A 769 10.22 9.96 5.24
CA SER A 769 10.20 10.88 4.09
C SER A 769 11.58 11.37 3.67
N ARG A 770 12.44 11.80 4.61
CA ARG A 770 13.78 12.30 4.29
C ARG A 770 14.69 11.18 3.76
N ALA A 771 14.57 9.97 4.33
CA ALA A 771 15.29 8.79 3.86
C ALA A 771 14.83 8.39 2.45
N TYR A 772 13.53 8.46 2.17
CA TYR A 772 12.97 8.18 0.84
C TYR A 772 13.44 9.15 -0.24
N VAL A 773 13.46 10.46 0.06
CA VAL A 773 13.95 11.49 -0.85
C VAL A 773 15.42 11.25 -1.22
N LEU A 774 16.24 10.90 -0.23
CA LEU A 774 17.65 10.60 -0.43
C LEU A 774 17.86 9.29 -1.20
N ALA A 775 17.10 8.24 -0.89
CA ALA A 775 17.12 6.98 -1.62
C ALA A 775 16.69 7.15 -3.09
N ASN A 776 15.63 7.91 -3.37
CA ASN A 776 15.17 8.19 -4.73
C ASN A 776 16.22 8.99 -5.52
N HIS A 777 16.83 10.02 -4.91
CA HIS A 777 17.91 10.76 -5.56
C HIS A 777 19.10 9.87 -5.91
N LEU A 778 19.52 8.98 -5.00
CA LEU A 778 20.60 8.02 -5.26
C LEU A 778 20.21 6.95 -6.29
N LYS A 779 18.92 6.63 -6.43
CA LYS A 779 18.40 5.62 -7.35
C LYS A 779 18.19 6.12 -8.78
N GLU A 780 17.71 7.35 -8.94
CA GLU A 780 17.34 7.95 -10.23
C GLU A 780 18.31 9.04 -10.71
N GLY A 781 19.15 9.58 -9.81
CA GLY A 781 20.10 10.65 -10.12
C GLY A 781 19.41 11.89 -10.69
N GLY A 782 19.95 12.41 -11.79
CA GLY A 782 19.38 13.56 -12.51
C GLY A 782 17.98 13.33 -13.10
N ASN A 783 17.50 12.09 -13.16
CA ASN A 783 16.14 11.77 -13.60
C ASN A 783 15.08 11.93 -12.49
N SER A 784 15.49 12.15 -11.23
CA SER A 784 14.57 12.30 -10.10
C SER A 784 13.64 13.51 -10.27
N ARG A 785 12.33 13.21 -10.37
CA ARG A 785 11.25 14.21 -10.41
C ARG A 785 10.51 14.35 -9.07
N LEU A 786 11.06 13.75 -8.01
CA LEU A 786 10.54 13.87 -6.64
C LEU A 786 10.85 15.26 -6.06
N ARG A 787 9.87 15.85 -5.37
CA ARG A 787 10.00 17.09 -4.61
C ARG A 787 9.49 16.88 -3.19
N TYR A 788 10.11 17.56 -2.23
CA TYR A 788 9.85 17.37 -0.81
C TYR A 788 9.53 18.69 -0.11
N ILE A 789 8.37 18.75 0.54
CA ILE A 789 7.85 19.93 1.23
C ILE A 789 7.77 19.60 2.72
N GLU A 790 8.60 20.27 3.53
CA GLU A 790 8.69 20.03 4.98
C GLU A 790 8.01 21.17 5.76
N ILE A 791 6.96 20.86 6.52
CA ILE A 791 6.14 21.86 7.22
C ILE A 791 6.65 22.03 8.65
N THR A 792 7.14 23.23 9.01
CA THR A 792 7.52 23.52 10.41
C THR A 792 6.30 23.44 11.31
N HIS A 793 6.44 22.85 12.50
CA HIS A 793 5.33 22.60 13.44
C HIS A 793 4.23 21.62 12.94
N GLY A 794 4.35 21.03 11.74
CA GLY A 794 3.46 19.95 11.31
C GLY A 794 3.74 18.64 12.08
N GLN A 795 2.70 17.86 12.37
CA GLN A 795 2.79 16.52 12.98
C GLN A 795 1.66 15.60 12.48
N HIS A 796 1.83 14.29 12.64
CA HIS A 796 1.05 13.22 11.98
C HIS A 796 -0.48 13.25 12.13
N PHE A 797 -1.02 13.86 13.19
CA PHE A 797 -2.43 13.73 13.57
C PHE A 797 -3.15 15.08 13.57
N ASP A 798 -3.49 15.60 12.40
CA ASP A 798 -4.25 16.88 12.28
C ASP A 798 -5.54 16.86 13.11
N ALA A 799 -6.23 15.71 13.21
CA ALA A 799 -7.38 15.50 14.09
C ALA A 799 -7.16 15.86 15.58
N PHE A 800 -5.91 15.93 16.06
CA PHE A 800 -5.60 16.35 17.42
C PHE A 800 -5.48 17.88 17.60
N LEU A 801 -5.41 18.67 16.52
CA LEU A 801 -5.23 20.13 16.60
C LEU A 801 -6.37 20.87 17.30
N GLY A 802 -7.58 20.30 17.29
CA GLY A 802 -8.73 20.76 18.07
C GLY A 802 -8.62 20.50 19.58
N LEU A 803 -7.73 19.60 20.02
CA LEU A 803 -7.50 19.29 21.44
C LEU A 803 -6.66 20.37 22.13
N ALA A 804 -6.88 20.54 23.44
CA ALA A 804 -6.23 21.58 24.24
C ALA A 804 -4.69 21.51 24.17
N GLY A 805 -4.07 22.61 23.74
CA GLY A 805 -2.61 22.76 23.69
C GLY A 805 -1.95 22.17 22.45
N PHE A 806 -2.69 21.56 21.52
CA PHE A 806 -2.15 21.11 20.23
C PHE A 806 -2.11 22.25 19.21
N GLY A 807 -3.21 23.00 19.05
CA GLY A 807 -3.31 24.10 18.09
C GLY A 807 -2.37 25.28 18.37
N THR A 808 -1.82 25.37 19.58
CA THR A 808 -0.80 26.36 19.98
C THR A 808 0.65 25.86 19.86
N ARG A 809 0.84 24.63 19.38
CA ARG A 809 2.16 23.98 19.24
C ARG A 809 2.41 23.42 17.85
N PHE A 810 1.33 23.07 17.15
CA PHE A 810 1.38 22.41 15.87
C PHE A 810 0.48 23.12 14.83
N THR A 811 0.73 22.82 13.56
CA THR A 811 -0.02 23.32 12.40
C THR A 811 -0.54 22.17 11.54
N PRO A 812 -1.68 22.32 10.84
CA PRO A 812 -2.20 21.29 9.95
C PRO A 812 -1.26 20.99 8.78
N VAL A 813 -1.05 19.71 8.51
CA VAL A 813 -0.33 19.22 7.33
C VAL A 813 -1.29 18.99 6.16
N HIS A 814 -2.57 18.69 6.43
CA HIS A 814 -3.61 18.46 5.41
C HIS A 814 -3.79 19.65 4.46
N TYR A 815 -3.73 20.88 4.95
CA TYR A 815 -3.78 22.10 4.12
C TYR A 815 -2.68 22.16 3.04
N TYR A 816 -1.52 21.55 3.32
CA TYR A 816 -0.40 21.46 2.37
C TYR A 816 -0.48 20.21 1.50
N PHE A 817 -1.11 19.14 2.00
CA PHE A 817 -1.47 17.98 1.18
C PHE A 817 -2.43 18.35 0.05
N ASP A 818 -3.47 19.15 0.32
CA ASP A 818 -4.40 19.61 -0.72
C ASP A 818 -3.69 20.49 -1.77
N GLN A 819 -2.84 21.44 -1.34
CA GLN A 819 -1.97 22.19 -2.26
C GLN A 819 -1.03 21.28 -3.08
N ALA A 820 -0.53 20.20 -2.50
CA ALA A 820 0.34 19.25 -3.20
C ALA A 820 -0.42 18.47 -4.28
N MET A 821 -1.67 18.08 -3.99
CA MET A 821 -2.58 17.47 -4.96
C MET A 821 -2.91 18.45 -6.10
N ASP A 822 -3.20 19.72 -5.79
CA ASP A 822 -3.44 20.78 -6.77
C ASP A 822 -2.21 21.02 -7.67
N HIS A 823 -1.02 21.13 -7.08
CA HIS A 823 0.24 21.27 -7.82
C HIS A 823 0.49 20.08 -8.75
N MET A 824 0.21 18.85 -8.31
CA MET A 824 0.33 17.65 -9.13
C MET A 824 -0.70 17.61 -10.26
N TYR A 825 -1.97 17.95 -9.98
CA TYR A 825 -3.01 17.99 -10.99
C TYR A 825 -2.73 19.04 -12.07
N VAL A 826 -2.27 20.24 -11.69
CA VAL A 826 -1.87 21.30 -12.62
C VAL A 826 -0.59 20.92 -13.38
N HIS A 827 0.36 20.22 -12.77
CA HIS A 827 1.52 19.67 -13.47
C HIS A 827 1.10 18.69 -14.58
N LEU A 828 0.23 17.73 -14.26
CA LEU A 828 -0.19 16.67 -15.18
C LEU A 828 -1.16 17.16 -16.26
N SER A 829 -2.02 18.14 -15.95
CA SER A 829 -3.02 18.66 -16.90
C SER A 829 -2.54 19.85 -17.74
N GLN A 830 -1.53 20.60 -17.28
CA GLN A 830 -1.09 21.86 -17.92
C GLN A 830 0.44 21.95 -18.13
N GLY A 831 1.22 20.96 -17.69
CA GLY A 831 2.69 20.94 -17.86
C GLY A 831 3.46 21.93 -16.97
N ARG A 832 2.81 22.59 -16.00
CA ARG A 832 3.47 23.52 -15.06
C ARG A 832 4.49 22.77 -14.19
N GLY A 833 5.66 23.34 -13.94
CA GLY A 833 6.66 22.73 -13.05
C GLY A 833 6.15 22.56 -11.61
N LEU A 834 6.51 21.45 -10.96
CA LEU A 834 6.29 21.25 -9.53
C LEU A 834 7.15 22.21 -8.70
N PRO A 835 6.68 22.67 -7.52
CA PRO A 835 7.47 23.53 -6.65
C PRO A 835 8.79 22.84 -6.22
N PRO A 836 9.90 23.58 -6.08
CA PRO A 836 11.16 23.03 -5.58
C PRO A 836 11.01 22.47 -4.16
N SER A 837 11.89 21.52 -3.80
CA SER A 837 11.93 20.98 -2.44
C SER A 837 12.28 22.10 -1.43
N GLN A 838 11.48 22.25 -0.38
CA GLN A 838 11.57 23.39 0.53
C GLN A 838 11.02 23.12 1.92
N VAL A 839 11.44 23.95 2.88
CA VAL A 839 10.81 24.11 4.18
C VAL A 839 9.72 25.19 4.08
N VAL A 840 8.51 24.90 4.55
CA VAL A 840 7.42 25.87 4.66
C VAL A 840 7.28 26.31 6.12
N ARG A 841 7.40 27.62 6.34
CA ARG A 841 7.49 28.26 7.66
C ARG A 841 6.13 28.49 8.32
N ALA A 842 5.33 27.43 8.47
CA ALA A 842 4.05 27.48 9.14
C ALA A 842 4.20 27.78 10.65
N THR A 843 3.30 28.60 11.20
CA THR A 843 3.32 29.03 12.61
C THR A 843 2.03 28.62 13.33
N PRO A 844 2.07 27.97 14.51
CA PRO A 844 0.89 27.65 15.30
C PRO A 844 0.06 28.89 15.69
N ARG A 845 -1.12 28.66 16.25
CA ARG A 845 -1.96 29.73 16.82
C ARG A 845 -1.36 30.23 18.13
N ALA A 846 -1.61 31.49 18.52
CA ALA A 846 -1.17 31.99 19.82
C ALA A 846 -1.98 31.34 20.96
N ASN A 847 -3.30 31.25 20.81
CA ASN A 847 -4.22 30.59 21.74
C ASN A 847 -5.05 29.52 21.02
N GLN A 848 -5.51 28.51 21.77
CA GLN A 848 -6.32 27.39 21.23
C GLN A 848 -7.69 27.85 20.66
N ALA A 849 -8.19 29.00 21.15
CA ALA A 849 -9.46 29.59 20.71
C ALA A 849 -9.30 30.54 19.52
N ASP A 850 -8.07 30.95 19.17
CA ASP A 850 -7.84 31.84 18.04
C ASP A 850 -8.18 31.13 16.72
N GLU A 851 -8.63 31.90 15.74
CA GLU A 851 -8.86 31.39 14.40
C GLU A 851 -7.53 31.14 13.67
N LEU A 852 -7.36 29.95 13.09
CA LEU A 852 -6.26 29.68 12.17
C LEU A 852 -6.51 30.42 10.84
N THR A 853 -5.49 31.11 10.33
CA THR A 853 -5.58 31.93 9.12
C THR A 853 -4.49 31.57 8.11
N ILE A 854 -4.61 32.06 6.88
CA ILE A 854 -3.54 31.92 5.87
C ILE A 854 -2.23 32.62 6.26
N ALA A 855 -2.24 33.56 7.22
CA ALA A 855 -1.02 34.14 7.77
C ALA A 855 -0.24 33.14 8.65
N ASN A 856 -0.93 32.17 9.25
CA ASN A 856 -0.31 31.04 9.94
C ASN A 856 0.23 29.98 8.96
N LEU A 857 -0.32 29.96 7.74
CA LEU A 857 -0.15 28.89 6.75
C LEU A 857 0.36 29.44 5.40
N PRO A 858 1.63 29.91 5.32
CA PRO A 858 2.20 30.45 4.09
C PRO A 858 2.21 29.36 2.99
N ALA A 859 1.72 29.71 1.80
CA ALA A 859 1.57 28.77 0.69
C ALA A 859 2.91 28.15 0.23
N ILE A 860 2.85 26.99 -0.42
CA ILE A 860 4.02 26.32 -1.01
C ILE A 860 4.60 27.22 -2.12
N SER A 861 5.85 27.64 -1.99
CA SER A 861 6.46 28.56 -2.94
C SER A 861 6.90 27.86 -4.22
N THR A 862 6.58 28.45 -5.37
CA THR A 862 7.16 28.04 -6.66
C THR A 862 8.59 28.58 -6.87
N SER A 863 9.06 29.46 -5.98
CA SER A 863 10.41 30.04 -5.98
C SER A 863 10.86 30.31 -4.53
N PRO A 864 11.14 29.25 -3.74
CA PRO A 864 11.59 29.39 -2.35
C PRO A 864 12.95 30.08 -2.27
N VAL A 865 13.12 30.95 -1.27
CA VAL A 865 14.41 31.59 -0.97
C VAL A 865 15.46 30.53 -0.59
N ALA A 866 16.74 30.84 -0.81
CA ALA A 866 17.83 29.89 -0.57
C ALA A 866 17.86 29.34 0.88
N ALA A 867 17.43 30.14 1.86
CA ALA A 867 17.34 29.75 3.27
C ALA A 867 16.23 28.73 3.58
N ASP A 868 15.33 28.45 2.63
CA ASP A 868 14.26 27.46 2.77
C ASP A 868 14.40 26.28 1.79
N GLN A 869 15.39 26.29 0.89
CA GLN A 869 15.58 25.22 -0.08
C GLN A 869 16.16 23.95 0.56
N ILE A 870 15.53 22.81 0.28
CA ILE A 870 16.03 21.48 0.65
C ILE A 870 16.80 20.91 -0.54
N GLN A 871 18.03 20.44 -0.31
CA GLN A 871 18.92 19.98 -1.38
C GLN A 871 19.58 18.64 -1.02
N VAL A 872 19.85 17.80 -2.00
CA VAL A 872 20.74 16.64 -1.83
C VAL A 872 22.13 17.03 -2.31
N VAL A 873 23.12 16.85 -1.45
CA VAL A 873 24.54 17.12 -1.73
C VAL A 873 25.31 15.82 -1.50
N ASN A 874 25.77 15.19 -2.58
CA ASN A 874 26.37 13.85 -2.56
C ASN A 874 25.44 12.82 -1.88
N LYS A 875 25.86 12.23 -0.76
CA LYS A 875 25.07 11.29 0.07
C LYS A 875 24.42 11.95 1.29
N GLN A 876 24.24 13.27 1.29
CA GLN A 876 23.60 13.99 2.39
C GLN A 876 22.37 14.76 1.90
N LEU A 877 21.22 14.56 2.57
CA LEU A 877 20.10 15.49 2.46
C LEU A 877 20.36 16.68 3.39
N VAL A 878 20.40 17.88 2.85
CA VAL A 878 20.56 19.15 3.58
C VAL A 878 19.20 19.83 3.67
N VAL A 879 18.70 19.96 4.89
CA VAL A 879 17.45 20.61 5.25
C VAL A 879 17.78 21.88 6.06
N PRO A 880 17.25 23.05 5.70
CA PRO A 880 17.37 24.24 6.54
C PRO A 880 16.78 24.04 7.94
N GLN A 881 17.34 24.73 8.94
CA GLN A 881 16.98 24.61 10.35
C GLN A 881 15.47 24.70 10.59
#